data_AF-A0AAI8CIZ4-F1
#
_entry.id   AF-A0AAI8CIZ4-F1
#
_cell.length_a   1.000
_cell.length_b   1.000
_cell.length_c   1.000
_cell.angle_alpha   90.00
_cell.angle_beta   90.00
_cell.angle_gamma   90.00
#
_symmetry.space_group_name_H-M   'P 1'
#
loop_
_entity.id
_entity.type
_entity.pdbx_description
1 polymer ?
#
loop_
_entity_poly.entity_id
_entity_poly.type
_entity_poly.pdbx_seq_one_letter_code
_entity_poly.pdbx_strand_id
1 'polypeptide(L)'
;MLSVWNILYIFATYQIGTNNFNHLYMTIQQLKQTLTLPQLLHHYNLVPNKNKLIKCPFHEDKKASLQINEDFYYCHGCGKKGDIIDWVQEFDKCDKKTAIAKCKSFVEIFQVLPNKQITKPNTMKTNQNLEELFDQFNKCLLGNPKAMEYAKNRMLNPEETQLGYNDGKLFDKLKNCLIFPLRNEKGEIVSFYGRSVIARRNDEANSETAKHFYLSDRTGLYPRYPEKNTKKLILTEAVIDAMTLELALHTTNDWNEYNVLALYGVNGLTEQHIQAIKELKQLEEIIFFFDGDKPGEDAILKYCEQLDSSLNKGELAKQTLNFKLKITKVQTPENEDINSLTVNYSFEALLQLLQERKILKTTSQEEVKSQKPLAISKTNLKQNQTLNLKQMNPLIYQNDKIKLEVLGKISSKDLSEMRVTLAIYNLQKIEYPSRQNLNLYNDDQVEKVIRKVAEKLELGTRIINEAVQKLIVQLENYRQNATKKEKVAVRYPLRLLTDADIQEALEWLKDPNLKEKLIQILEQTGLVGEGKNGLFLYLILLSHKMKKTLHAVVQGTSGSGKSHLVSGVADCMYDQNKIKRFTRVTDKSFYNYGEFDLVNTGIILEDYDGLSEEAELAWRELQSNEKLSSSVSQKNEQTGDIKTGEKYVFGPIASLVTTTKFRMYEDNESRVFIIAIDESDAQTERVLAYMAKKASGEITPEMETKNKRILQNICYLLQPYNVKNQYRLELPVNVKHRRRLTQMLHDFIAQVTLLNQFMRQKDIDNYLVTQIEDLEIAVDLMFNSIVIKADELDGILRQFYENLKKYIEDKAKKIGKKPSDVDFTQREIRQHFNVSKTQMQRYVDELEQLEYITKTHVGKRNSYYYQIDFWDNIQKIRSEIRENLFQQIALYKNQGS
;
A
#
# COMPACT_ATOMS: atom_id res chain seq x y z
N MET A 1 -10.10 -62.05 -53.25
CA MET A 1 -9.49 -62.31 -51.93
C MET A 1 -7.99 -62.03 -52.09
N LEU A 2 -7.34 -61.00 -51.58
CA LEU A 2 -7.60 -59.96 -50.57
C LEU A 2 -7.02 -58.64 -51.18
N SER A 3 -7.62 -57.46 -51.30
CA SER A 3 -8.44 -56.60 -50.42
C SER A 3 -7.79 -56.23 -49.08
N VAL A 4 -7.42 -54.94 -48.97
CA VAL A 4 -7.37 -54.09 -47.76
C VAL A 4 -6.03 -53.76 -47.06
N TRP A 5 -4.84 -54.29 -47.44
CA TRP A 5 -3.62 -54.03 -46.64
C TRP A 5 -2.41 -53.28 -47.27
N ASN A 6 -2.47 -52.78 -48.51
CA ASN A 6 -1.28 -52.14 -49.14
C ASN A 6 -1.43 -50.71 -49.70
N ILE A 7 -2.52 -50.01 -49.36
CA ILE A 7 -2.76 -48.63 -49.84
C ILE A 7 -2.53 -47.56 -48.75
N LEU A 8 -2.25 -47.96 -47.50
CA LEU A 8 -2.00 -47.03 -46.37
C LEU A 8 -0.52 -46.71 -46.10
N TYR A 9 0.43 -47.21 -46.89
CA TYR A 9 1.88 -46.97 -46.66
C TYR A 9 2.57 -46.05 -47.69
N ILE A 10 1.86 -45.59 -48.73
CA ILE A 10 2.45 -44.81 -49.84
C ILE A 10 2.07 -43.31 -49.78
N PHE A 11 1.30 -42.88 -48.77
CA PHE A 11 1.01 -41.44 -48.54
C PHE A 11 1.99 -40.74 -47.59
N ALA A 12 3.05 -41.41 -47.12
CA ALA A 12 3.95 -40.89 -46.09
C ALA A 12 5.34 -40.42 -46.60
N THR A 13 5.62 -40.37 -47.90
CA THR A 13 6.98 -40.07 -48.40
C THR A 13 7.07 -39.15 -49.62
N TYR A 14 6.06 -38.33 -49.92
CA TYR A 14 6.13 -37.37 -51.03
C TYR A 14 5.66 -35.95 -50.64
N GLN A 15 6.48 -35.26 -49.84
CA GLN A 15 6.52 -33.79 -49.81
C GLN A 15 7.83 -33.27 -49.20
N ILE A 16 8.97 -33.72 -49.76
CA ILE A 16 10.25 -33.01 -49.63
C ILE A 16 10.57 -32.46 -51.01
N GLY A 17 10.26 -31.19 -51.27
CA GLY A 17 10.54 -30.62 -52.58
C GLY A 17 9.85 -29.32 -52.95
N THR A 18 9.61 -28.40 -52.01
CA THR A 18 9.22 -27.01 -52.35
C THR A 18 9.76 -26.01 -51.34
N ASN A 19 11.07 -25.75 -51.34
CA ASN A 19 11.64 -24.55 -50.69
C ASN A 19 12.49 -23.67 -51.61
N ASN A 20 12.65 -24.01 -52.90
CA ASN A 20 13.54 -23.27 -53.80
C ASN A 20 12.88 -22.19 -54.67
N PHE A 21 11.67 -21.72 -54.34
CA PHE A 21 10.99 -20.66 -55.13
C PHE A 21 10.69 -19.34 -54.39
N ASN A 22 11.02 -19.20 -53.10
CA ASN A 22 10.69 -17.98 -52.34
C ASN A 22 11.79 -16.88 -52.32
N HIS A 23 13.02 -17.15 -52.78
CA HIS A 23 14.14 -16.23 -52.56
C HIS A 23 14.30 -15.15 -53.65
N LEU A 24 13.81 -15.40 -54.87
CA LEU A 24 13.82 -14.42 -55.97
C LEU A 24 12.94 -13.18 -55.67
N TYR A 25 11.94 -13.32 -54.80
CA TYR A 25 10.98 -12.26 -54.45
C TYR A 25 11.11 -11.76 -53.00
N MET A 26 12.27 -11.93 -52.35
CA MET A 26 12.47 -11.37 -51.02
C MET A 26 12.48 -9.83 -51.06
N THR A 27 11.60 -9.21 -50.28
CA THR A 27 11.50 -7.75 -50.17
C THR A 27 12.68 -7.16 -49.37
N ILE A 28 12.99 -5.88 -49.56
CA ILE A 28 14.08 -5.19 -48.83
C ILE A 28 13.85 -5.28 -47.31
N GLN A 29 12.59 -5.22 -46.86
CA GLN A 29 12.26 -5.27 -45.44
C GLN A 29 12.51 -6.66 -44.84
N GLN A 30 12.15 -7.73 -45.55
CA GLN A 30 12.46 -9.11 -45.14
C GLN A 30 13.97 -9.35 -45.11
N LEU A 31 14.72 -8.80 -46.06
CA LEU A 31 16.17 -8.94 -46.13
C LEU A 31 16.86 -8.28 -44.92
N LYS A 32 16.41 -7.08 -44.52
CA LYS A 32 16.89 -6.39 -43.32
C LYS A 32 16.48 -7.06 -42.00
N GLN A 33 15.44 -7.91 -42.01
CA GLN A 33 15.04 -8.71 -40.85
C GLN A 33 15.79 -10.04 -40.75
N THR A 34 16.35 -10.53 -41.85
CA THR A 34 16.96 -11.87 -41.93
C THR A 34 18.48 -11.81 -41.79
N LEU A 35 19.12 -10.79 -42.37
CA LEU A 35 20.55 -10.56 -42.27
C LEU A 35 20.80 -9.49 -41.20
N THR A 36 21.83 -9.66 -40.37
CA THR A 36 22.25 -8.65 -39.37
C THR A 36 23.65 -8.13 -39.66
N LEU A 37 23.97 -6.89 -39.25
CA LEU A 37 25.31 -6.31 -39.43
C LEU A 37 26.43 -7.15 -38.79
N PRO A 38 26.27 -7.72 -37.58
CA PRO A 38 27.28 -8.60 -37.00
C PRO A 38 27.57 -9.86 -37.83
N GLN A 39 26.55 -10.48 -38.44
CA GLN A 39 26.74 -11.61 -39.35
C GLN A 39 27.49 -11.19 -40.61
N LEU A 40 27.11 -10.05 -41.19
CA LEU A 40 27.76 -9.49 -42.37
C LEU A 40 29.24 -9.15 -42.11
N LEU A 41 29.57 -8.57 -40.94
CA LEU A 41 30.95 -8.24 -40.56
C LEU A 41 31.84 -9.47 -40.46
N HIS A 42 31.28 -10.62 -40.02
CA HIS A 42 32.03 -11.87 -39.99
C HIS A 42 32.46 -12.30 -41.40
N HIS A 43 31.62 -12.12 -42.41
CA HIS A 43 31.98 -12.37 -43.81
C HIS A 43 33.10 -11.44 -44.30
N TYR A 44 33.11 -10.19 -43.86
CA TYR A 44 34.17 -9.23 -44.15
C TYR A 44 35.41 -9.36 -43.24
N ASN A 45 35.47 -10.37 -42.38
CA ASN A 45 36.53 -10.60 -41.39
C ASN A 45 36.78 -9.41 -40.44
N LEU A 46 35.72 -8.68 -40.10
CA LEU A 46 35.76 -7.55 -39.18
C LEU A 46 35.16 -7.95 -37.83
N VAL A 47 35.93 -7.76 -36.76
CA VAL A 47 35.52 -8.15 -35.40
C VAL A 47 35.36 -6.91 -34.51
N PRO A 48 34.14 -6.61 -34.02
CA PRO A 48 33.92 -5.55 -33.05
C PRO A 48 34.65 -5.80 -31.73
N ASN A 49 35.17 -4.73 -31.12
CA ASN A 49 35.72 -4.80 -29.77
C ASN A 49 34.62 -4.95 -28.71
N LYS A 50 34.98 -5.05 -27.42
CA LYS A 50 34.04 -5.22 -26.29
C LYS A 50 32.93 -4.15 -26.21
N ASN A 51 33.14 -2.98 -26.82
CA ASN A 51 32.20 -1.87 -26.86
C ASN A 51 31.42 -1.80 -28.20
N LYS A 52 31.42 -2.89 -28.98
CA LYS A 52 30.83 -2.98 -30.32
C LYS A 52 31.38 -1.93 -31.32
N LEU A 53 32.64 -1.54 -31.18
CA LEU A 53 33.31 -0.59 -32.08
C LEU A 53 34.35 -1.30 -32.96
N ILE A 54 34.47 -0.90 -34.23
CA ILE A 54 35.58 -1.27 -35.13
C ILE A 54 36.31 -0.02 -35.64
N LYS A 55 37.52 -0.20 -36.17
CA LYS A 55 38.14 0.86 -36.99
C LYS A 55 37.26 1.07 -38.21
N CYS A 56 36.93 2.31 -38.50
CA CYS A 56 36.05 2.62 -39.62
C CYS A 56 36.75 2.22 -40.94
N PRO A 57 36.15 1.39 -41.80
CA PRO A 57 36.74 1.04 -43.09
C PRO A 57 36.55 2.16 -44.14
N PHE A 58 35.74 3.16 -43.82
CA PHE A 58 35.36 4.22 -44.74
C PHE A 58 36.17 5.52 -44.58
N HIS A 59 37.06 5.58 -43.58
CA HIS A 59 38.06 6.64 -43.43
C HIS A 59 39.26 6.12 -42.64
N GLU A 60 40.43 6.74 -42.79
CA GLU A 60 41.58 6.38 -41.99
C GLU A 60 41.42 6.80 -40.53
N ASP A 61 41.38 5.82 -39.62
CA ASP A 61 41.30 6.06 -38.19
C ASP A 61 42.38 5.29 -37.41
N LYS A 62 43.01 5.99 -36.47
CA LYS A 62 43.98 5.38 -35.53
C LYS A 62 43.29 4.50 -34.49
N LYS A 63 42.03 4.79 -34.12
CA LYS A 63 41.26 4.08 -33.09
C LYS A 63 39.93 3.54 -33.64
N ALA A 64 39.27 2.67 -32.87
CA ALA A 64 37.97 2.13 -33.26
C ALA A 64 36.86 3.16 -32.99
N SER A 65 36.27 3.72 -34.05
CA SER A 65 35.25 4.79 -33.99
C SER A 65 33.90 4.42 -34.60
N LEU A 66 33.82 3.30 -35.32
CA LEU A 66 32.61 2.86 -36.00
C LEU A 66 31.83 1.90 -35.10
N GLN A 67 30.71 2.38 -34.57
CA GLN A 67 29.84 1.60 -33.70
C GLN A 67 28.91 0.73 -34.54
N ILE A 68 28.91 -0.56 -34.23
CA ILE A 68 28.11 -1.58 -34.89
C ILE A 68 26.94 -1.95 -33.98
N ASN A 69 25.73 -1.71 -34.46
CA ASN A 69 24.51 -2.25 -33.86
C ASN A 69 23.96 -3.39 -34.73
N GLU A 70 22.84 -4.00 -34.35
CA GLU A 70 22.28 -5.14 -35.09
C GLU A 70 21.79 -4.74 -36.48
N ASP A 71 21.14 -3.58 -36.60
CA ASP A 71 20.46 -3.14 -37.82
C ASP A 71 21.10 -1.93 -38.52
N PHE A 72 22.00 -1.20 -37.83
CA PHE A 72 22.68 -0.02 -38.39
C PHE A 72 24.09 0.18 -37.84
N TYR A 73 24.91 0.95 -38.55
CA TYR A 73 26.22 1.41 -38.11
C TYR A 73 26.29 2.93 -38.03
N TYR A 74 27.15 3.44 -37.13
CA TYR A 74 27.44 4.87 -37.02
C TYR A 74 28.91 5.12 -36.68
N CYS A 75 29.59 5.97 -37.44
CA CYS A 75 30.97 6.37 -37.20
C CYS A 75 31.04 7.66 -36.39
N HIS A 76 31.59 7.58 -35.18
CA HIS A 76 31.83 8.75 -34.33
C HIS A 76 32.99 9.63 -34.83
N GLY A 77 33.83 9.13 -35.75
CA GLY A 77 34.92 9.89 -36.36
C GLY A 77 34.48 10.69 -37.58
N CYS A 78 33.95 10.02 -38.60
CA CYS A 78 33.59 10.64 -39.89
C CYS A 78 32.08 10.89 -40.09
N GLY A 79 31.23 10.53 -39.12
CA GLY A 79 29.78 10.75 -39.18
C GLY A 79 29.00 9.82 -40.12
N LYS A 80 29.69 8.92 -40.85
CA LYS A 80 29.04 7.94 -41.73
C LYS A 80 28.07 7.04 -40.96
N LYS A 81 26.88 6.84 -41.53
CA LYS A 81 25.82 6.01 -40.96
C LYS A 81 25.04 5.32 -42.06
N GLY A 82 24.57 4.11 -41.78
CA GLY A 82 23.82 3.34 -42.76
C GLY A 82 23.34 2.01 -42.19
N ASP A 83 22.54 1.31 -42.97
CA ASP A 83 22.10 -0.06 -42.69
C ASP A 83 22.99 -1.11 -43.38
N ILE A 84 22.57 -2.37 -43.35
CA ILE A 84 23.27 -3.51 -43.95
C ILE A 84 23.48 -3.34 -45.46
N ILE A 85 22.51 -2.75 -46.17
CA ILE A 85 22.61 -2.54 -47.62
C ILE A 85 23.58 -1.40 -47.90
N ASP A 86 23.47 -0.31 -47.12
CA ASP A 86 24.41 0.81 -47.22
C ASP A 86 25.85 0.36 -46.91
N TRP A 87 26.01 -0.55 -45.95
CA TRP A 87 27.31 -1.17 -45.65
C TRP A 87 27.89 -1.87 -46.86
N VAL A 88 27.16 -2.81 -47.48
CA VAL A 88 27.64 -3.55 -48.67
C VAL A 88 27.88 -2.59 -49.83
N GLN A 89 27.03 -1.59 -50.00
CA GLN A 89 27.18 -0.59 -51.05
C GLN A 89 28.49 0.19 -50.91
N GLU A 90 28.77 0.69 -49.70
CA GLU A 90 29.95 1.51 -49.42
C GLU A 90 31.24 0.68 -49.31
N PHE A 91 31.17 -0.52 -48.72
CA PHE A 91 32.32 -1.38 -48.49
C PHE A 91 32.79 -2.07 -49.78
N ASP A 92 31.85 -2.59 -50.58
CA ASP A 92 32.16 -3.24 -51.86
C ASP A 92 32.22 -2.24 -53.02
N LYS A 93 31.92 -0.95 -52.77
CA LYS A 93 31.86 0.13 -53.77
C LYS A 93 30.99 -0.23 -54.98
N CYS A 94 29.81 -0.76 -54.72
CA CYS A 94 28.85 -1.13 -55.76
C CYS A 94 27.61 -0.24 -55.75
N ASP A 95 26.76 -0.33 -56.77
CA ASP A 95 25.48 0.38 -56.78
C ASP A 95 24.43 -0.36 -55.94
N LYS A 96 23.39 0.36 -55.51
CA LYS A 96 22.38 -0.15 -54.57
C LYS A 96 21.68 -1.43 -55.05
N LYS A 97 21.47 -1.58 -56.36
CA LYS A 97 20.84 -2.79 -56.93
C LYS A 97 21.75 -4.01 -56.77
N THR A 98 23.05 -3.84 -57.03
CA THR A 98 24.05 -4.89 -56.83
C THR A 98 24.25 -5.21 -55.35
N ALA A 99 24.24 -4.20 -54.46
CA ALA A 99 24.33 -4.39 -53.02
C ALA A 99 23.17 -5.25 -52.46
N ILE A 100 21.93 -5.00 -52.92
CA ILE A 100 20.76 -5.81 -52.55
C ILE A 100 20.90 -7.26 -53.03
N ALA A 101 21.37 -7.46 -54.27
CA ALA A 101 21.59 -8.81 -54.80
C ALA A 101 22.65 -9.58 -54.01
N LYS A 102 23.75 -8.91 -53.63
CA LYS A 102 24.78 -9.50 -52.75
C LYS A 102 24.23 -9.85 -51.36
N CYS A 103 23.44 -8.96 -50.76
CA CYS A 103 22.81 -9.26 -49.48
C CYS A 103 21.88 -10.48 -49.56
N LYS A 104 21.16 -10.68 -50.68
CA LYS A 104 20.36 -11.90 -50.90
C LYS A 104 21.24 -13.15 -50.94
N SER A 105 22.38 -13.10 -51.65
CA SER A 105 23.32 -14.23 -51.67
C SER A 105 23.96 -14.51 -50.31
N PHE A 106 24.18 -13.49 -49.48
CA PHE A 106 24.71 -13.69 -48.12
C PHE A 106 23.72 -14.47 -47.25
N VAL A 107 22.42 -14.24 -47.37
CA VAL A 107 21.39 -15.03 -46.68
C VAL A 107 21.50 -16.52 -47.04
N GLU A 108 21.77 -16.86 -48.29
CA GLU A 108 21.98 -18.26 -48.71
C GLU A 108 23.25 -18.86 -48.09
N ILE A 109 24.37 -18.13 -48.11
CA ILE A 109 25.65 -18.58 -47.54
C ILE A 109 25.53 -18.83 -46.02
N PHE A 110 24.83 -17.97 -45.30
CA PHE A 110 24.62 -18.11 -43.86
C PHE A 110 23.59 -19.16 -43.47
N GLN A 111 22.77 -19.65 -44.41
CA GLN A 111 21.83 -20.76 -44.18
C GLN A 111 22.43 -22.15 -44.49
N VAL A 112 23.56 -22.23 -45.21
CA VAL A 112 24.09 -23.51 -45.75
C VAL A 112 25.35 -24.03 -45.04
N LEU A 113 25.98 -23.30 -44.12
CA LEU A 113 27.17 -23.80 -43.39
C LEU A 113 26.81 -24.48 -42.05
N PRO A 114 27.08 -25.79 -41.88
CA PRO A 114 26.91 -26.48 -40.59
C PRO A 114 28.13 -26.21 -39.71
N ASN A 115 28.04 -25.23 -38.80
CA ASN A 115 29.18 -24.91 -37.94
C ASN A 115 29.29 -25.89 -36.75
N LYS A 116 30.38 -26.67 -36.82
CA LYS A 116 30.94 -27.55 -35.79
C LYS A 116 31.18 -26.79 -34.48
N GLN A 117 30.88 -27.50 -33.39
CA GLN A 117 31.09 -27.13 -32.00
C GLN A 117 32.58 -26.88 -31.69
N ILE A 118 32.87 -25.71 -31.12
CA ILE A 118 33.99 -25.52 -30.19
C ILE A 118 33.40 -24.90 -28.91
N THR A 119 33.51 -25.65 -27.82
CA THR A 119 33.06 -25.41 -26.44
C THR A 119 33.84 -24.24 -25.82
N LYS A 120 33.35 -23.34 -24.93
CA LYS A 120 32.37 -23.31 -23.81
C LYS A 120 31.90 -21.84 -23.57
N PRO A 121 30.96 -21.53 -22.65
CA PRO A 121 29.85 -22.30 -22.09
C PRO A 121 28.47 -21.60 -22.21
N ASN A 122 27.42 -22.41 -22.35
CA ASN A 122 26.01 -22.17 -22.02
C ASN A 122 25.37 -20.79 -22.29
N THR A 123 24.40 -20.78 -23.22
CA THR A 123 23.04 -20.36 -22.85
C THR A 123 22.03 -21.32 -23.47
N MET A 124 21.16 -21.80 -22.60
CA MET A 124 20.26 -22.92 -22.78
C MET A 124 19.12 -22.57 -23.74
N LYS A 125 18.75 -23.53 -24.61
CA LYS A 125 17.32 -23.79 -24.81
C LYS A 125 16.75 -24.17 -23.46
N THR A 126 15.93 -23.32 -22.86
CA THR A 126 15.00 -23.74 -21.83
C THR A 126 13.61 -23.49 -22.38
N ASN A 127 12.74 -24.49 -22.28
CA ASN A 127 11.34 -24.20 -21.96
C ASN A 127 11.42 -23.32 -20.70
N GLN A 128 11.48 -21.99 -20.87
CA GLN A 128 11.42 -21.09 -19.73
C GLN A 128 10.02 -21.27 -19.17
N ASN A 129 9.96 -21.92 -18.00
CA ASN A 129 8.77 -21.96 -17.19
C ASN A 129 8.37 -20.50 -16.93
N LEU A 130 7.26 -20.05 -17.54
CA LEU A 130 6.86 -18.64 -17.50
C LEU A 130 6.56 -18.21 -16.05
N GLU A 131 6.18 -19.13 -15.19
CA GLU A 131 5.95 -18.95 -13.77
C GLU A 131 7.25 -18.63 -13.05
N GLU A 132 8.29 -19.44 -13.28
CA GLU A 132 9.62 -19.17 -12.70
C GLU A 132 10.20 -17.85 -13.24
N LEU A 133 9.96 -17.54 -14.51
CA LEU A 133 10.37 -16.27 -15.10
C LEU A 133 9.61 -15.09 -14.48
N PHE A 134 8.31 -15.25 -14.21
CA PHE A 134 7.50 -14.24 -13.56
C PHE A 134 7.91 -14.02 -12.10
N ASP A 135 8.24 -15.09 -11.36
CA ASP A 135 8.79 -15.00 -10.00
C ASP A 135 10.09 -14.18 -9.98
N GLN A 136 10.92 -14.34 -11.01
CA GLN A 136 12.13 -13.54 -11.17
C GLN A 136 11.79 -12.07 -11.48
N PHE A 137 10.81 -11.78 -12.33
CA PHE A 137 10.35 -10.41 -12.54
C PHE A 137 9.80 -9.78 -11.27
N ASN A 138 9.06 -10.52 -10.45
CA ASN A 138 8.56 -10.03 -9.17
C ASN A 138 9.72 -9.68 -8.21
N LYS A 139 10.73 -10.57 -8.09
CA LYS A 139 11.96 -10.27 -7.34
C LYS A 139 12.71 -9.05 -7.88
N CYS A 140 12.79 -8.92 -9.20
CA CYS A 140 13.40 -7.76 -9.87
C CYS A 140 12.64 -6.47 -9.60
N LEU A 141 11.31 -6.52 -9.47
CA LEU A 141 10.50 -5.36 -9.09
C LEU A 141 10.83 -4.91 -7.68
N LEU A 142 10.77 -5.81 -6.70
CA LEU A 142 11.09 -5.52 -5.30
C LEU A 142 12.53 -4.98 -5.12
N GLY A 143 13.48 -5.45 -5.94
CA GLY A 143 14.86 -4.99 -5.94
C GLY A 143 15.15 -3.73 -6.75
N ASN A 144 14.17 -3.14 -7.45
CA ASN A 144 14.38 -1.98 -8.31
C ASN A 144 13.58 -0.74 -7.84
N PRO A 145 14.23 0.22 -7.15
CA PRO A 145 13.55 1.39 -6.59
C PRO A 145 12.78 2.22 -7.62
N LYS A 146 13.28 2.35 -8.86
CA LYS A 146 12.64 3.15 -9.90
C LYS A 146 11.36 2.50 -10.43
N ALA A 147 11.39 1.18 -10.62
CA ALA A 147 10.21 0.43 -11.03
C ALA A 147 9.15 0.40 -9.93
N MET A 148 9.58 0.25 -8.67
CA MET A 148 8.72 0.35 -7.49
C MET A 148 8.06 1.70 -7.37
N GLU A 149 8.83 2.78 -7.51
CA GLU A 149 8.33 4.16 -7.49
C GLU A 149 7.32 4.40 -8.63
N TYR A 150 7.62 3.91 -9.84
CA TYR A 150 6.67 4.01 -10.96
C TYR A 150 5.36 3.27 -10.67
N ALA A 151 5.41 2.04 -10.15
CA ALA A 151 4.20 1.28 -9.80
C ALA A 151 3.40 1.94 -8.66
N LYS A 152 4.08 2.47 -7.62
CA LYS A 152 3.46 3.21 -6.52
C LYS A 152 2.80 4.51 -6.99
N ASN A 153 3.45 5.26 -7.87
CA ASN A 153 2.88 6.47 -8.49
C ASN A 153 1.66 6.18 -9.37
N ARG A 154 1.47 4.93 -9.79
CA ARG A 154 0.28 4.46 -10.51
C ARG A 154 -0.76 3.79 -9.63
N MET A 155 -0.59 3.78 -8.31
CA MET A 155 -1.49 3.12 -7.35
C MET A 155 -1.66 1.61 -7.59
N LEU A 156 -0.72 0.93 -8.27
CA LEU A 156 -0.82 -0.50 -8.63
C LEU A 156 -0.28 -1.46 -7.56
N ASN A 157 0.09 -0.94 -6.40
CA ASN A 157 0.66 -1.65 -5.27
C ASN A 157 1.52 -2.90 -5.63
N PRO A 158 2.81 -2.72 -5.97
CA PRO A 158 3.67 -3.81 -6.44
C PRO A 158 3.99 -4.90 -5.39
N GLU A 159 3.71 -4.67 -4.11
CA GLU A 159 3.94 -5.64 -3.01
C GLU A 159 2.70 -6.53 -2.77
N GLU A 160 1.55 -6.08 -3.26
CA GLU A 160 0.28 -6.77 -3.18
C GLU A 160 -0.01 -7.54 -4.46
N THR A 161 0.28 -6.95 -5.61
CA THR A 161 -0.23 -7.44 -6.87
C THR A 161 0.70 -8.43 -7.56
N GLN A 162 0.13 -9.30 -8.41
CA GLN A 162 0.89 -10.16 -9.31
C GLN A 162 1.52 -9.31 -10.42
N LEU A 163 2.51 -8.49 -10.04
CA LEU A 163 3.25 -7.58 -10.89
C LEU A 163 4.74 -7.93 -10.84
N GLY A 164 5.39 -7.85 -11.99
CA GLY A 164 6.83 -8.03 -12.13
C GLY A 164 7.50 -6.80 -12.72
N TYR A 165 8.82 -6.78 -12.74
CA TYR A 165 9.60 -5.81 -13.49
C TYR A 165 10.69 -6.53 -14.27
N ASN A 166 10.77 -6.23 -15.56
CA ASN A 166 11.84 -6.74 -16.40
C ASN A 166 12.90 -5.66 -16.64
N ASP A 167 14.07 -5.81 -16.03
CA ASP A 167 15.23 -4.94 -16.25
C ASP A 167 15.96 -5.20 -17.59
N GLY A 168 15.52 -6.23 -18.32
CA GLY A 168 16.03 -6.62 -19.63
C GLY A 168 17.24 -7.55 -19.60
N LYS A 169 17.65 -8.06 -18.42
CA LYS A 169 18.75 -9.03 -18.29
C LYS A 169 18.28 -10.48 -18.45
N LEU A 170 17.14 -10.82 -17.85
CA LEU A 170 16.60 -12.18 -17.83
C LEU A 170 15.69 -12.48 -19.02
N PHE A 171 15.01 -11.45 -19.52
CA PHE A 171 14.13 -11.53 -20.67
C PHE A 171 14.35 -10.32 -21.57
N ASP A 172 14.67 -10.58 -22.83
CA ASP A 172 15.07 -9.56 -23.78
C ASP A 172 13.88 -8.83 -24.44
N LYS A 173 12.68 -9.40 -24.38
CA LYS A 173 11.42 -8.72 -24.73
C LYS A 173 10.88 -7.95 -23.53
N LEU A 174 10.06 -6.92 -23.76
CA LEU A 174 9.45 -6.10 -22.68
C LEU A 174 10.47 -5.44 -21.71
N LYS A 175 11.65 -5.04 -22.21
CA LYS A 175 12.69 -4.41 -21.37
C LYS A 175 12.19 -3.10 -20.73
N ASN A 176 12.56 -2.89 -19.47
CA ASN A 176 12.18 -1.76 -18.65
C ASN A 176 10.65 -1.57 -18.60
N CYS A 177 9.93 -2.68 -18.42
CA CYS A 177 8.49 -2.69 -18.27
C CYS A 177 8.11 -3.32 -16.94
N LEU A 178 7.05 -2.79 -16.31
CA LEU A 178 6.23 -3.57 -15.41
C LEU A 178 5.57 -4.70 -16.20
N ILE A 179 5.57 -5.91 -15.65
CA ILE A 179 5.14 -7.14 -16.29
C ILE A 179 3.88 -7.65 -15.62
N PHE A 180 2.86 -7.96 -16.42
CA PHE A 180 1.57 -8.46 -15.99
C PHE A 180 1.34 -9.81 -16.66
N PRO A 181 1.05 -10.88 -15.90
CA PRO A 181 0.91 -12.21 -16.45
C PRO A 181 -0.46 -12.42 -17.09
N LEU A 182 -0.49 -12.91 -18.33
CA LEU A 182 -1.73 -13.34 -19.01
C LEU A 182 -1.91 -14.84 -18.80
N ARG A 183 -3.12 -15.26 -18.41
CA ARG A 183 -3.38 -16.63 -17.95
C ARG A 183 -4.33 -17.40 -18.88
N ASN A 184 -4.16 -18.72 -18.96
CA ASN A 184 -5.11 -19.61 -19.62
C ASN A 184 -6.28 -19.99 -18.69
N GLU A 185 -7.20 -20.83 -19.16
CA GLU A 185 -8.38 -21.30 -18.40
C GLU A 185 -8.02 -22.07 -17.12
N LYS A 186 -6.84 -22.69 -17.09
CA LYS A 186 -6.32 -23.41 -15.91
C LYS A 186 -5.63 -22.48 -14.91
N GLY A 187 -5.51 -21.19 -15.24
CA GLY A 187 -4.81 -20.20 -14.43
C GLY A 187 -3.30 -20.18 -14.65
N GLU A 188 -2.75 -20.90 -15.62
CA GLU A 188 -1.30 -20.92 -15.92
C GLU A 188 -0.91 -19.70 -16.76
N ILE A 189 0.25 -19.10 -16.49
CA ILE A 189 0.82 -17.98 -17.23
C ILE A 189 1.28 -18.49 -18.60
N VAL A 190 0.67 -17.94 -19.64
CA VAL A 190 0.96 -18.29 -21.03
C VAL A 190 1.54 -17.14 -21.84
N SER A 191 1.47 -15.91 -21.30
CA SER A 191 2.07 -14.74 -21.92
C SER A 191 2.23 -13.58 -20.93
N PHE A 192 2.80 -12.47 -21.39
CA PHE A 192 3.02 -11.26 -20.60
C PHE A 192 2.55 -10.00 -21.34
N TYR A 193 1.96 -9.09 -20.59
CA TYR A 193 1.80 -7.69 -20.95
C TYR A 193 2.86 -6.84 -20.26
N GLY A 194 3.42 -5.87 -20.98
CA GLY A 194 4.45 -4.96 -20.47
C GLY A 194 4.03 -3.49 -20.48
N ARG A 195 4.09 -2.81 -19.33
CA ARG A 195 3.94 -1.35 -19.24
C ARG A 195 5.29 -0.69 -19.05
N SER A 196 5.74 0.11 -20.01
CA SER A 196 7.06 0.74 -19.92
C SER A 196 7.17 1.70 -18.73
N VAL A 197 8.26 1.62 -17.97
CA VAL A 197 8.60 2.59 -16.91
C VAL A 197 9.45 3.75 -17.44
N ILE A 198 9.94 3.65 -18.69
CA ILE A 198 10.77 4.66 -19.32
C ILE A 198 9.92 5.45 -20.32
N ALA A 199 9.84 6.76 -20.14
CA ALA A 199 9.38 7.65 -21.20
C ALA A 199 10.44 7.71 -22.31
N ARG A 200 10.17 7.09 -23.46
CA ARG A 200 10.95 7.37 -24.67
C ARG A 200 10.41 8.64 -25.30
N ARG A 201 11.28 9.59 -25.64
CA ARG A 201 10.93 10.70 -26.54
C ARG A 201 10.45 10.07 -27.86
N ASN A 202 9.18 10.29 -28.22
CA ASN A 202 8.75 10.07 -29.59
C ASN A 202 9.20 11.28 -30.40
N ASP A 203 9.85 11.05 -31.54
CA ASP A 203 10.38 12.09 -32.41
C ASP A 203 9.28 12.93 -33.13
N GLU A 204 7.99 12.69 -32.86
CA GLU A 204 6.88 13.40 -33.51
C GLU A 204 5.79 13.94 -32.56
N ALA A 205 5.91 13.78 -31.24
CA ALA A 205 5.05 14.46 -30.28
C ALA A 205 5.73 14.53 -28.91
N ASN A 206 5.90 15.74 -28.36
CA ASN A 206 6.44 16.01 -27.02
C ASN A 206 5.46 15.58 -25.90
N SER A 207 5.00 14.32 -25.92
CA SER A 207 4.32 13.68 -24.80
C SER A 207 5.18 12.52 -24.29
N GLU A 208 5.59 12.60 -23.02
CA GLU A 208 6.13 11.46 -22.28
C GLU A 208 4.98 10.49 -21.98
N THR A 209 4.56 9.71 -22.96
CA THR A 209 3.59 8.63 -22.76
C THR A 209 4.36 7.32 -22.64
N ALA A 210 4.33 6.70 -21.46
CA ALA A 210 4.76 5.33 -21.28
C ALA A 210 4.00 4.42 -22.26
N LYS A 211 4.70 3.61 -23.08
CA LYS A 211 4.06 2.73 -24.07
C LYS A 211 3.56 1.43 -23.44
N HIS A 212 2.41 0.95 -23.94
CA HIS A 212 1.89 -0.40 -23.73
C HIS A 212 2.61 -1.35 -24.69
N PHE A 213 3.10 -2.50 -24.20
CA PHE A 213 3.74 -3.52 -25.01
C PHE A 213 3.03 -4.86 -24.85
N TYR A 214 2.67 -5.43 -25.98
CA TYR A 214 2.09 -6.76 -26.07
C TYR A 214 3.04 -7.65 -26.87
N LEU A 215 3.24 -8.89 -26.43
CA LEU A 215 3.93 -9.89 -27.23
C LEU A 215 3.10 -10.21 -28.49
N SER A 216 3.78 -10.41 -29.62
CA SER A 216 3.15 -10.67 -30.92
C SER A 216 2.40 -12.01 -30.96
N ASP A 217 2.85 -12.95 -30.14
CA ASP A 217 2.33 -14.30 -29.92
C ASP A 217 1.50 -14.39 -28.63
N ARG A 218 0.95 -13.26 -28.15
CA ARG A 218 0.20 -13.25 -26.89
C ARG A 218 -1.01 -14.20 -26.93
N THR A 219 -1.17 -14.94 -25.86
CA THR A 219 -2.35 -15.75 -25.57
C THR A 219 -2.74 -15.55 -24.11
N GLY A 220 -3.99 -15.89 -23.78
CA GLY A 220 -4.48 -15.80 -22.42
C GLY A 220 -5.22 -14.49 -22.12
N LEU A 221 -5.88 -14.49 -20.98
CA LEU A 221 -6.74 -13.41 -20.49
C LEU A 221 -6.14 -12.78 -19.22
N TYR A 222 -6.42 -11.50 -19.00
CA TYR A 222 -6.04 -10.77 -17.80
C TYR A 222 -7.28 -10.22 -17.09
N PRO A 223 -7.36 -10.32 -15.76
CA PRO A 223 -6.37 -10.90 -14.83
C PRO A 223 -6.36 -12.43 -14.84
N ARG A 224 -7.52 -13.01 -15.17
CA ARG A 224 -7.78 -14.44 -15.29
C ARG A 224 -9.03 -14.66 -16.13
N TYR A 225 -9.30 -15.91 -16.48
CA TYR A 225 -10.61 -16.29 -17.02
C TYR A 225 -11.69 -16.08 -15.94
N PRO A 226 -12.86 -15.48 -16.28
CA PRO A 226 -13.93 -15.29 -15.31
C PRO A 226 -14.48 -16.62 -14.80
N GLU A 227 -14.88 -16.65 -13.53
CA GLU A 227 -15.43 -17.86 -12.90
C GLU A 227 -16.81 -18.23 -13.48
N LYS A 228 -17.16 -19.51 -13.57
CA LYS A 228 -18.41 -19.95 -14.24
C LYS A 228 -19.71 -19.46 -13.58
N ASN A 229 -19.64 -19.09 -12.30
CA ASN A 229 -20.71 -18.49 -11.50
C ASN A 229 -20.75 -16.95 -11.58
N THR A 230 -19.92 -16.32 -12.42
CA THR A 230 -19.89 -14.86 -12.59
C THR A 230 -21.26 -14.33 -12.98
N LYS A 231 -21.76 -13.37 -12.19
CA LYS A 231 -23.02 -12.65 -12.47
C LYS A 231 -22.80 -11.28 -13.10
N LYS A 232 -21.78 -10.54 -12.67
CA LYS A 232 -21.43 -9.22 -13.22
C LYS A 232 -20.00 -9.26 -13.73
N LEU A 233 -19.82 -8.93 -15.02
CA LEU A 233 -18.51 -8.87 -15.66
C LEU A 233 -18.20 -7.44 -16.08
N ILE A 234 -17.06 -6.91 -15.63
CA ILE A 234 -16.57 -5.59 -16.02
C ILE A 234 -15.48 -5.73 -17.08
N LEU A 235 -15.64 -5.01 -18.19
CA LEU A 235 -14.70 -4.96 -19.29
C LEU A 235 -13.97 -3.61 -19.27
N THR A 236 -12.64 -3.65 -19.15
CA THR A 236 -11.78 -2.46 -19.20
C THR A 236 -10.99 -2.40 -20.49
N GLU A 237 -10.51 -1.22 -20.88
CA GLU A 237 -9.74 -1.07 -22.11
C GLU A 237 -8.35 -1.69 -21.97
N ALA A 238 -7.58 -1.31 -20.95
CA ALA A 238 -6.22 -1.83 -20.76
C ALA A 238 -6.06 -2.74 -19.53
N VAL A 239 -4.94 -3.46 -19.52
CA VAL A 239 -4.53 -4.37 -18.43
C VAL A 239 -4.27 -3.61 -17.13
N ILE A 240 -3.69 -2.41 -17.23
CA ILE A 240 -3.45 -1.54 -16.08
C ILE A 240 -4.76 -1.07 -15.43
N ASP A 241 -5.79 -0.86 -16.24
CA ASP A 241 -7.11 -0.44 -15.77
C ASP A 241 -7.84 -1.58 -15.07
N ALA A 242 -7.78 -2.79 -15.63
CA ALA A 242 -8.33 -3.99 -15.00
C ALA A 242 -7.72 -4.22 -13.61
N MET A 243 -6.39 -4.12 -13.52
CA MET A 243 -5.67 -4.26 -12.25
C MET A 243 -6.05 -3.18 -11.24
N THR A 244 -6.14 -1.91 -11.69
CA THR A 244 -6.55 -0.80 -10.82
C THR A 244 -7.97 -1.02 -10.30
N LEU A 245 -8.87 -1.52 -11.15
CA LEU A 245 -10.26 -1.77 -10.80
C LEU A 245 -10.41 -2.98 -9.86
N GLU A 246 -9.64 -4.07 -10.06
CA GLU A 246 -9.60 -5.18 -9.10
C GLU A 246 -9.19 -4.70 -7.70
N LEU A 247 -8.12 -3.90 -7.61
CA LEU A 247 -7.68 -3.30 -6.35
C LEU A 247 -8.79 -2.45 -5.71
N ALA A 248 -9.50 -1.64 -6.50
CA ALA A 248 -10.61 -0.83 -6.00
C ALA A 248 -11.75 -1.71 -5.45
N LEU A 249 -12.15 -2.75 -6.20
CA LEU A 249 -13.24 -3.65 -5.81
C LEU A 249 -12.93 -4.42 -4.52
N HIS A 250 -11.68 -4.84 -4.32
CA HIS A 250 -11.25 -5.51 -3.08
C HIS A 250 -11.39 -4.65 -1.81
N THR A 251 -11.59 -3.33 -1.94
CA THR A 251 -11.91 -2.47 -0.78
C THR A 251 -13.38 -2.54 -0.35
N THR A 252 -14.23 -3.27 -1.10
CA THR A 252 -15.67 -3.36 -0.85
C THR A 252 -16.09 -4.74 -0.33
N ASN A 253 -17.19 -4.78 0.43
CA ASN A 253 -17.73 -6.04 0.97
C ASN A 253 -18.33 -6.96 -0.11
N ASP A 254 -18.68 -6.40 -1.28
CA ASP A 254 -19.37 -7.10 -2.37
C ASP A 254 -18.42 -7.43 -3.54
N TRP A 255 -17.10 -7.43 -3.30
CA TRP A 255 -16.09 -7.63 -4.34
C TRP A 255 -16.27 -8.94 -5.13
N ASN A 256 -16.76 -9.99 -4.46
CA ASN A 256 -17.06 -11.31 -5.05
C ASN A 256 -18.20 -11.27 -6.09
N GLU A 257 -18.96 -10.18 -6.19
CA GLU A 257 -20.03 -10.07 -7.17
C GLU A 257 -19.54 -9.72 -8.58
N TYR A 258 -18.32 -9.18 -8.70
CA TYR A 258 -17.76 -8.66 -9.94
C TYR A 258 -16.52 -9.46 -10.36
N ASN A 259 -16.46 -9.87 -11.62
CA ASN A 259 -15.21 -10.24 -12.26
C ASN A 259 -14.80 -9.15 -13.25
N VAL A 260 -13.49 -8.98 -13.46
CA VAL A 260 -12.92 -7.95 -14.34
C VAL A 260 -12.18 -8.64 -15.49
N LEU A 261 -12.19 -8.05 -16.68
CA LEU A 261 -11.47 -8.57 -17.86
C LEU A 261 -10.97 -7.43 -18.75
N ALA A 262 -9.69 -7.44 -19.09
CA ALA A 262 -9.07 -6.41 -19.93
C ALA A 262 -9.16 -6.73 -21.43
N LEU A 263 -9.60 -5.77 -22.26
CA LEU A 263 -9.80 -5.94 -23.70
C LEU A 263 -8.62 -5.49 -24.57
N TYR A 264 -7.44 -5.26 -23.99
CA TYR A 264 -6.19 -4.96 -24.70
C TYR A 264 -6.27 -3.80 -25.73
N GLY A 265 -7.04 -2.75 -25.42
CA GLY A 265 -7.25 -1.55 -26.23
C GLY A 265 -8.61 -1.51 -26.95
N VAL A 266 -8.93 -0.37 -27.57
CA VAL A 266 -10.16 -0.14 -28.36
C VAL A 266 -10.49 -1.16 -29.47
N ASN A 267 -9.54 -2.02 -29.85
CA ASN A 267 -9.74 -3.06 -30.88
C ASN A 267 -9.42 -4.50 -30.39
N GLY A 268 -9.25 -4.75 -29.09
CA GLY A 268 -8.81 -6.04 -28.59
C GLY A 268 -9.87 -6.99 -28.01
N LEU A 269 -11.17 -6.80 -28.27
CA LEU A 269 -12.17 -7.86 -28.05
C LEU A 269 -11.92 -9.03 -29.02
N THR A 270 -11.22 -10.07 -28.56
CA THR A 270 -10.86 -11.24 -29.36
C THR A 270 -11.89 -12.37 -29.26
N GLU A 271 -11.81 -13.36 -30.14
CA GLU A 271 -12.63 -14.59 -30.06
C GLU A 271 -12.44 -15.32 -28.71
N GLN A 272 -11.24 -15.26 -28.12
CA GLN A 272 -10.96 -15.83 -26.80
C GLN A 272 -11.80 -15.19 -25.69
N HIS A 273 -12.00 -13.86 -25.73
CA HIS A 273 -12.88 -13.17 -24.79
C HIS A 273 -14.34 -13.57 -25.01
N ILE A 274 -14.78 -13.62 -26.26
CA ILE A 274 -16.16 -13.99 -26.60
C ILE A 274 -16.46 -15.41 -26.13
N GLN A 275 -15.52 -16.35 -26.32
CA GLN A 275 -15.68 -17.71 -25.85
C GLN A 275 -15.74 -17.80 -24.32
N ALA A 276 -14.85 -17.09 -23.61
CA ALA A 276 -14.88 -17.03 -22.15
C ALA A 276 -16.22 -16.47 -21.62
N ILE A 277 -16.75 -15.42 -22.26
CA ILE A 277 -18.05 -14.81 -21.90
C ILE A 277 -19.21 -15.79 -22.17
N LYS A 278 -19.18 -16.53 -23.28
CA LYS A 278 -20.22 -17.52 -23.63
C LYS A 278 -20.35 -18.65 -22.61
N GLU A 279 -19.29 -18.96 -21.88
CA GLU A 279 -19.29 -20.01 -20.86
C GLU A 279 -19.94 -19.56 -19.54
N LEU A 280 -20.20 -18.27 -19.36
CA LEU A 280 -20.80 -17.68 -18.15
C LEU A 280 -22.33 -17.82 -18.15
N LYS A 281 -22.81 -18.98 -17.74
CA LYS A 281 -24.26 -19.31 -17.75
C LYS A 281 -25.10 -18.47 -16.78
N GLN A 282 -24.47 -17.91 -15.74
CA GLN A 282 -25.12 -17.08 -14.72
C GLN A 282 -24.94 -15.58 -14.96
N LEU A 283 -24.40 -15.19 -16.11
CA LEU A 283 -24.10 -13.78 -16.39
C LEU A 283 -25.39 -12.98 -16.52
N GLU A 284 -25.54 -12.00 -15.63
CA GLU A 284 -26.69 -11.09 -15.54
C GLU A 284 -26.35 -9.70 -16.13
N GLU A 285 -25.09 -9.24 -15.99
CA GLU A 285 -24.67 -7.91 -16.44
C GLU A 285 -23.25 -7.87 -17.02
N ILE A 286 -23.08 -7.18 -18.16
CA ILE A 286 -21.78 -6.76 -18.69
C ILE A 286 -21.66 -5.24 -18.52
N ILE A 287 -20.56 -4.80 -17.92
CA ILE A 287 -20.30 -3.40 -17.57
C ILE A 287 -19.07 -2.94 -18.35
N PHE A 288 -19.20 -1.93 -19.20
CA PHE A 288 -18.05 -1.30 -19.85
C PHE A 288 -17.52 -0.14 -18.99
N PHE A 289 -16.23 -0.17 -18.68
CA PHE A 289 -15.53 0.91 -17.98
C PHE A 289 -14.25 1.25 -18.79
N PHE A 290 -14.45 2.00 -19.88
CA PHE A 290 -13.38 2.42 -20.79
C PHE A 290 -12.99 3.88 -20.55
N ASP A 291 -11.95 4.32 -21.24
CA ASP A 291 -11.44 5.69 -21.22
C ASP A 291 -12.53 6.69 -21.64
N GLY A 292 -12.51 7.87 -21.02
CA GLY A 292 -13.45 8.97 -21.30
C GLY A 292 -13.06 9.74 -22.55
N ASP A 293 -12.76 9.04 -23.64
CA ASP A 293 -12.39 9.63 -24.93
C ASP A 293 -13.25 9.06 -26.08
N LYS A 294 -13.16 9.71 -27.24
CA LYS A 294 -13.98 9.33 -28.40
C LYS A 294 -13.68 7.90 -28.90
N PRO A 295 -12.41 7.46 -29.05
CA PRO A 295 -12.09 6.08 -29.36
C PRO A 295 -12.71 5.06 -28.41
N GLY A 296 -12.68 5.30 -27.09
CA GLY A 296 -13.28 4.44 -26.08
C GLY A 296 -14.81 4.36 -26.23
N GLU A 297 -15.46 5.50 -26.45
CA GLU A 297 -16.91 5.53 -26.71
C GLU A 297 -17.31 4.77 -27.99
N ASP A 298 -16.57 4.97 -29.08
CA ASP A 298 -16.82 4.29 -30.36
C ASP A 298 -16.61 2.76 -30.22
N ALA A 299 -15.62 2.34 -29.44
CA ALA A 299 -15.34 0.93 -29.17
C ALA A 299 -16.45 0.26 -28.36
N ILE A 300 -16.99 0.92 -27.32
CA ILE A 300 -18.12 0.40 -26.55
C ILE A 300 -19.34 0.12 -27.44
N LEU A 301 -19.67 1.04 -28.35
CA LEU A 301 -20.80 0.88 -29.27
C LEU A 301 -20.60 -0.35 -30.18
N LYS A 302 -19.41 -0.47 -30.78
CA LYS A 302 -19.04 -1.62 -31.62
C LYS A 302 -19.11 -2.95 -30.86
N TYR A 303 -18.57 -3.01 -29.65
CA TYR A 303 -18.55 -4.24 -28.85
C TYR A 303 -19.92 -4.61 -28.29
N CYS A 304 -20.76 -3.62 -28.00
CA CYS A 304 -22.16 -3.85 -27.64
C CYS A 304 -22.88 -4.64 -28.77
N GLU A 305 -22.73 -4.23 -30.03
CA GLU A 305 -23.32 -4.94 -31.18
C GLU A 305 -22.69 -6.32 -31.42
N GLN A 306 -21.37 -6.44 -31.27
CA GLN A 306 -20.65 -7.70 -31.47
C GLN A 306 -21.01 -8.75 -30.41
N LEU A 307 -21.11 -8.35 -29.14
CA LEU A 307 -21.54 -9.23 -28.05
C LEU A 307 -23.03 -9.57 -28.18
N ASP A 308 -23.88 -8.61 -28.53
CA ASP A 308 -25.31 -8.84 -28.77
C ASP A 308 -25.52 -9.87 -29.90
N SER A 309 -24.83 -9.72 -31.03
CA SER A 309 -24.91 -10.69 -32.12
C SER A 309 -24.35 -12.07 -31.74
N SER A 310 -23.25 -12.12 -30.99
CA SER A 310 -22.59 -13.37 -30.62
C SER A 310 -23.28 -14.15 -29.49
N LEU A 311 -24.00 -13.44 -28.61
CA LEU A 311 -24.68 -14.01 -27.44
C LEU A 311 -26.19 -14.22 -27.68
N ASN A 312 -26.84 -13.39 -28.51
CA ASN A 312 -28.29 -13.44 -28.72
C ASN A 312 -28.74 -14.02 -30.08
N LYS A 313 -27.84 -14.26 -31.05
CA LYS A 313 -28.20 -14.92 -32.33
C LYS A 313 -27.53 -16.30 -32.46
N GLY A 314 -28.25 -17.34 -32.06
CA GLY A 314 -27.89 -18.74 -32.32
C GLY A 314 -28.73 -19.74 -31.53
N GLU A 315 -28.76 -21.01 -31.95
CA GLU A 315 -29.50 -22.11 -31.29
C GLU A 315 -29.17 -22.27 -29.78
N LEU A 316 -28.02 -21.74 -29.34
CA LEU A 316 -27.57 -21.70 -27.95
C LEU A 316 -28.35 -20.72 -27.04
N ALA A 317 -29.05 -19.74 -27.62
CA ALA A 317 -29.89 -18.79 -26.89
C ALA A 317 -31.10 -19.46 -26.20
N LYS A 318 -31.42 -20.72 -26.56
CA LYS A 318 -32.51 -21.50 -25.96
C LYS A 318 -32.10 -22.37 -24.76
N GLN A 319 -30.80 -22.56 -24.48
CA GLN A 319 -30.36 -23.54 -23.48
C GLN A 319 -29.52 -22.98 -22.31
N THR A 320 -29.08 -21.71 -22.33
CA THR A 320 -27.98 -21.33 -21.42
C THR A 320 -28.03 -19.94 -20.79
N LEU A 321 -28.90 -19.03 -21.22
CA LEU A 321 -29.01 -17.69 -20.61
C LEU A 321 -30.48 -17.43 -20.28
N ASN A 322 -30.79 -17.27 -18.99
CA ASN A 322 -32.07 -16.70 -18.59
C ASN A 322 -32.17 -15.32 -19.25
N PHE A 323 -33.16 -15.15 -20.11
CA PHE A 323 -33.49 -13.92 -20.84
C PHE A 323 -33.47 -12.70 -19.91
N LYS A 324 -32.36 -11.95 -19.84
CA LYS A 324 -32.20 -10.56 -19.31
C LYS A 324 -30.73 -10.12 -19.14
N LEU A 325 -29.83 -10.42 -20.08
CA LEU A 325 -28.47 -9.86 -20.02
C LEU A 325 -28.53 -8.32 -20.13
N LYS A 326 -28.07 -7.62 -19.08
CA LYS A 326 -28.01 -6.16 -19.02
C LYS A 326 -26.65 -5.67 -19.50
N ILE A 327 -26.61 -4.70 -20.39
CA ILE A 327 -25.34 -4.04 -20.79
C ILE A 327 -25.35 -2.60 -20.29
N THR A 328 -24.35 -2.24 -19.50
CA THR A 328 -24.18 -0.89 -18.92
C THR A 328 -22.83 -0.29 -19.27
N LYS A 329 -22.72 1.04 -19.20
CA LYS A 329 -21.44 1.75 -19.25
C LYS A 329 -21.26 2.68 -18.06
N VAL A 330 -20.04 2.75 -17.57
CA VAL A 330 -19.60 3.79 -16.64
C VAL A 330 -19.36 5.09 -17.42
N GLN A 331 -19.71 6.23 -16.83
CA GLN A 331 -19.43 7.54 -17.41
C GLN A 331 -18.07 8.04 -16.93
N THR A 332 -17.02 7.64 -17.63
CA THR A 332 -15.66 8.12 -17.36
C THR A 332 -15.53 9.60 -17.76
N PRO A 333 -15.01 10.48 -16.88
CA PRO A 333 -14.75 11.89 -17.21
C PRO A 333 -13.85 12.08 -18.43
N GLU A 334 -14.02 13.20 -19.13
CA GLU A 334 -13.31 13.49 -20.38
C GLU A 334 -11.78 13.47 -20.20
N ASN A 335 -11.08 12.71 -21.04
CA ASN A 335 -9.63 12.51 -21.01
C ASN A 335 -9.07 11.83 -19.74
N GLU A 336 -9.90 11.14 -18.97
CA GLU A 336 -9.46 10.26 -17.88
C GLU A 336 -9.64 8.78 -18.27
N ASP A 337 -8.79 7.93 -17.72
CA ASP A 337 -8.85 6.46 -17.74
C ASP A 337 -9.00 5.93 -16.30
N ILE A 338 -9.22 4.62 -16.08
CA ILE A 338 -9.42 4.08 -14.73
C ILE A 338 -8.19 4.31 -13.83
N ASN A 339 -6.99 4.12 -14.38
CA ASN A 339 -5.75 4.28 -13.62
C ASN A 339 -5.52 5.75 -13.20
N SER A 340 -5.72 6.69 -14.11
CA SER A 340 -5.62 8.13 -13.89
C SER A 340 -6.72 8.65 -12.98
N LEU A 341 -7.95 8.14 -13.06
CA LEU A 341 -9.00 8.45 -12.09
C LEU A 341 -8.59 8.08 -10.66
N THR A 342 -7.96 6.93 -10.48
CA THR A 342 -7.46 6.51 -9.17
C THR A 342 -6.30 7.38 -8.70
N VAL A 343 -5.35 7.66 -9.59
CA VAL A 343 -4.17 8.48 -9.30
C VAL A 343 -4.57 9.93 -8.97
N ASN A 344 -5.57 10.47 -9.67
CA ASN A 344 -5.99 11.87 -9.56
C ASN A 344 -7.03 12.10 -8.45
N TYR A 345 -7.91 11.12 -8.18
CA TYR A 345 -9.03 11.29 -7.25
C TYR A 345 -8.99 10.33 -6.06
N SER A 346 -9.30 9.04 -6.26
CA SER A 346 -9.18 7.91 -5.30
C SER A 346 -9.83 6.63 -5.83
N PHE A 347 -9.71 5.50 -5.12
CA PHE A 347 -10.46 4.27 -5.40
C PHE A 347 -11.98 4.45 -5.20
N GLU A 348 -12.40 5.23 -4.20
CA GLU A 348 -13.82 5.50 -3.94
C GLU A 348 -14.50 6.19 -5.13
N ALA A 349 -13.78 7.03 -5.87
CA ALA A 349 -14.30 7.67 -7.07
C ALA A 349 -14.64 6.65 -8.17
N LEU A 350 -13.81 5.62 -8.36
CA LEU A 350 -14.11 4.53 -9.30
C LEU A 350 -15.36 3.77 -8.90
N LEU A 351 -15.49 3.45 -7.61
CA LEU A 351 -16.61 2.68 -7.08
C LEU A 351 -17.92 3.46 -7.19
N GLN A 352 -17.89 4.77 -6.93
CA GLN A 352 -19.02 5.65 -7.14
C GLN A 352 -19.45 5.67 -8.61
N LEU A 353 -18.52 5.87 -9.54
CA LEU A 353 -18.82 5.85 -10.98
C LEU A 353 -19.37 4.50 -11.45
N LEU A 354 -18.87 3.40 -10.89
CA LEU A 354 -19.37 2.06 -11.14
C LEU A 354 -20.81 1.88 -10.64
N GLN A 355 -21.17 2.47 -9.49
CA GLN A 355 -22.54 2.49 -8.98
C GLN A 355 -23.47 3.36 -9.84
N GLU A 356 -22.98 4.49 -10.35
CA GLU A 356 -23.72 5.45 -11.19
C GLU A 356 -23.80 5.07 -12.68
N ARG A 357 -23.35 3.86 -13.04
CA ARG A 357 -23.31 3.38 -14.44
C ARG A 357 -24.67 3.44 -15.14
N LYS A 358 -24.66 3.81 -16.41
CA LYS A 358 -25.86 3.97 -17.24
C LYS A 358 -26.16 2.72 -18.05
N ILE A 359 -27.45 2.44 -18.22
CA ILE A 359 -27.94 1.35 -19.06
C ILE A 359 -27.77 1.73 -20.52
N LEU A 360 -27.05 0.90 -21.28
CA LEU A 360 -26.94 1.03 -22.73
C LEU A 360 -28.04 0.25 -23.45
N LYS A 361 -28.34 -0.96 -22.97
CA LYS A 361 -29.38 -1.81 -23.54
C LYS A 361 -29.94 -2.75 -22.47
N THR A 362 -31.26 -2.87 -22.45
CA THR A 362 -32.00 -3.94 -21.77
C THR A 362 -32.76 -4.71 -22.84
N THR A 363 -32.74 -6.03 -22.79
CA THR A 363 -33.55 -6.88 -23.69
C THR A 363 -35.00 -6.84 -23.22
N SER A 364 -35.66 -5.69 -23.34
CA SER A 364 -37.09 -5.48 -23.13
C SER A 364 -37.49 -4.24 -23.92
N GLN A 365 -38.44 -4.40 -24.83
CA GLN A 365 -39.11 -3.29 -25.50
C GLN A 365 -39.75 -2.39 -24.43
N GLU A 366 -39.48 -1.08 -24.48
CA GLU A 366 -40.48 -0.01 -24.53
C GLU A 366 -39.80 1.36 -24.63
N GLU A 367 -40.33 2.16 -25.56
CA GLU A 367 -39.90 3.51 -25.88
C GLU A 367 -40.14 4.48 -24.72
N VAL A 368 -39.18 5.37 -24.41
CA VAL A 368 -39.51 6.72 -23.93
C VAL A 368 -38.64 7.75 -24.64
N LYS A 369 -39.35 8.68 -25.27
CA LYS A 369 -38.88 9.78 -26.11
C LYS A 369 -38.29 10.94 -25.28
N SER A 370 -37.52 11.77 -25.99
CA SER A 370 -37.25 13.21 -25.76
C SER A 370 -36.14 13.53 -24.73
N GLN A 371 -35.19 14.45 -24.93
CA GLN A 371 -35.07 15.61 -25.83
C GLN A 371 -33.61 15.81 -26.29
N LYS A 372 -33.45 16.46 -27.46
CA LYS A 372 -32.18 16.83 -28.11
C LYS A 372 -32.01 18.37 -28.06
N PRO A 373 -30.92 18.98 -28.55
CA PRO A 373 -29.93 19.71 -27.75
C PRO A 373 -29.86 21.23 -28.10
N LEU A 374 -29.15 22.01 -27.28
CA LEU A 374 -28.72 23.36 -27.66
C LEU A 374 -27.25 23.36 -28.11
N ALA A 375 -27.07 23.80 -29.36
CA ALA A 375 -25.80 24.01 -30.04
C ALA A 375 -25.27 25.43 -29.81
N ILE A 376 -23.94 25.61 -29.84
CA ILE A 376 -23.12 26.79 -30.20
C ILE A 376 -21.67 26.29 -30.16
N SER A 377 -20.69 26.62 -31.00
CA SER A 377 -20.55 27.03 -32.40
C SER A 377 -19.04 26.95 -32.70
N LYS A 378 -18.65 26.63 -33.93
CA LYS A 378 -17.26 26.50 -34.40
C LYS A 378 -16.50 27.84 -34.35
N THR A 379 -15.20 27.81 -34.01
CA THR A 379 -14.16 28.63 -34.67
C THR A 379 -12.75 28.03 -34.52
N ASN A 380 -11.94 28.24 -35.55
CA ASN A 380 -10.66 27.59 -35.88
C ASN A 380 -9.40 28.15 -35.18
N LEU A 381 -8.39 27.27 -35.04
CA LEU A 381 -6.92 27.45 -35.23
C LEU A 381 -6.20 28.67 -34.61
N LYS A 382 -5.24 28.43 -33.69
CA LYS A 382 -3.82 28.88 -33.77
C LYS A 382 -2.89 28.35 -32.65
N GLN A 383 -1.82 27.71 -33.11
CA GLN A 383 -0.48 27.36 -32.58
C GLN A 383 -0.02 27.78 -31.16
N ASN A 384 0.45 26.75 -30.42
CA ASN A 384 1.57 26.65 -29.45
C ASN A 384 2.10 27.91 -28.74
N GLN A 385 1.65 28.13 -27.49
CA GLN A 385 2.36 28.87 -26.44
C GLN A 385 1.99 28.29 -25.06
N THR A 386 2.79 27.37 -24.50
CA THR A 386 2.48 26.74 -23.20
C THR A 386 3.70 26.64 -22.28
N LEU A 387 3.52 27.08 -21.02
CA LEU A 387 4.44 26.87 -19.90
C LEU A 387 4.79 25.37 -19.79
N ASN A 388 6.06 25.04 -19.55
CA ASN A 388 6.44 23.66 -19.28
C ASN A 388 6.19 23.34 -17.79
N LEU A 389 5.03 22.76 -17.48
CA LEU A 389 4.60 22.38 -16.11
C LEU A 389 5.22 21.07 -15.60
N LYS A 390 6.10 20.41 -16.37
CA LYS A 390 6.57 19.04 -16.11
C LYS A 390 7.92 18.93 -15.37
N GLN A 391 8.60 20.02 -15.01
CA GLN A 391 9.90 19.96 -14.33
C GLN A 391 9.93 20.71 -13.01
N MET A 392 10.53 20.07 -11.99
CA MET A 392 10.92 20.70 -10.72
C MET A 392 11.71 21.98 -11.01
N ASN A 393 11.35 23.05 -10.29
CA ASN A 393 11.96 24.39 -10.25
C ASN A 393 13.22 24.60 -11.10
N PRO A 394 13.26 25.66 -11.95
CA PRO A 394 12.30 26.78 -12.00
C PRO A 394 11.10 26.55 -12.92
N LEU A 395 9.96 27.20 -12.66
CA LEU A 395 8.86 27.30 -13.63
C LEU A 395 9.30 28.23 -14.76
N ILE A 396 9.22 27.77 -16.01
CA ILE A 396 9.79 28.49 -17.16
C ILE A 396 8.70 28.86 -18.17
N TYR A 397 8.59 30.16 -18.46
CA TYR A 397 7.93 30.68 -19.65
C TYR A 397 8.97 31.04 -20.70
N GLN A 398 8.75 30.65 -21.96
CA GLN A 398 9.68 30.94 -23.04
C GLN A 398 8.96 31.20 -24.37
N ASN A 399 9.46 32.15 -25.15
CA ASN A 399 9.16 32.32 -26.58
C ASN A 399 10.47 32.49 -27.37
N ASP A 400 10.40 32.82 -28.66
CA ASP A 400 11.58 32.94 -29.55
C ASP A 400 12.56 34.05 -29.16
N LYS A 401 12.16 34.99 -28.29
CA LYS A 401 12.93 36.21 -27.96
C LYS A 401 13.29 36.32 -26.48
N ILE A 402 12.44 35.82 -25.58
CA ILE A 402 12.59 35.99 -24.13
C ILE A 402 12.30 34.68 -23.40
N LYS A 403 13.04 34.44 -22.32
CA LYS A 403 12.79 33.37 -21.35
C LYS A 403 12.64 33.99 -19.96
N LEU A 404 11.60 33.59 -19.24
CA LEU A 404 11.30 33.97 -17.86
C LEU A 404 11.36 32.71 -16.99
N GLU A 405 12.17 32.74 -15.95
CA GLU A 405 12.26 31.66 -14.96
C GLU A 405 11.79 32.17 -13.60
N VAL A 406 10.81 31.50 -13.00
CA VAL A 406 10.41 31.73 -11.61
C VAL A 406 11.34 30.96 -10.70
N LEU A 407 12.13 31.68 -9.90
CA LEU A 407 13.04 31.11 -8.93
C LEU A 407 12.31 30.86 -7.60
N GLY A 408 12.38 29.63 -7.11
CA GLY A 408 11.74 29.21 -5.86
C GLY A 408 10.31 28.70 -6.05
N LYS A 409 9.65 28.34 -4.94
CA LYS A 409 8.25 27.86 -4.95
C LYS A 409 7.29 29.05 -4.85
N ILE A 410 6.16 28.95 -5.55
CA ILE A 410 5.04 29.90 -5.43
C ILE A 410 4.12 29.42 -4.31
N SER A 411 3.69 30.33 -3.44
CA SER A 411 2.73 30.02 -2.37
C SER A 411 1.41 29.53 -2.97
N SER A 412 0.90 28.36 -2.57
CA SER A 412 -0.45 27.90 -2.93
C SER A 412 -1.53 28.39 -1.96
N LYS A 413 -1.14 29.03 -0.85
CA LYS A 413 -2.04 29.35 0.28
C LYS A 413 -2.63 30.76 0.27
N ASP A 414 -1.94 31.73 -0.33
CA ASP A 414 -2.39 33.13 -0.35
C ASP A 414 -2.66 33.62 -1.77
N LEU A 415 -3.90 33.47 -2.23
CA LEU A 415 -4.30 33.83 -3.59
C LEU A 415 -4.35 35.35 -3.84
N SER A 416 -4.23 36.19 -2.81
CA SER A 416 -4.32 37.66 -2.94
C SER A 416 -3.03 38.33 -3.43
N GLU A 417 -1.89 37.64 -3.34
CA GLU A 417 -0.60 38.14 -3.83
C GLU A 417 0.15 37.05 -4.62
N MET A 418 0.93 37.46 -5.62
CA MET A 418 1.81 36.58 -6.39
C MET A 418 3.26 37.08 -6.33
N ARG A 419 3.89 36.92 -5.17
CA ARG A 419 5.31 37.25 -4.97
C ARG A 419 6.21 36.21 -5.61
N VAL A 420 7.08 36.67 -6.51
CA VAL A 420 8.04 35.82 -7.24
C VAL A 420 9.38 36.50 -7.36
N THR A 421 10.42 35.69 -7.55
CA THR A 421 11.69 36.16 -8.09
C THR A 421 11.79 35.70 -9.54
N LEU A 422 11.76 36.63 -10.49
CA LEU A 422 11.88 36.35 -11.92
C LEU A 422 13.32 36.54 -12.39
N ALA A 423 13.87 35.53 -13.06
CA ALA A 423 15.06 35.65 -13.90
C ALA A 423 14.65 35.76 -15.37
N ILE A 424 15.01 36.89 -16.01
CA ILE A 424 14.58 37.25 -17.36
C ILE A 424 15.79 37.25 -18.29
N TYR A 425 15.71 36.47 -19.37
CA TYR A 425 16.78 36.27 -20.35
C TYR A 425 16.35 36.78 -21.72
N ASN A 426 17.26 37.46 -22.41
CA ASN A 426 17.15 37.69 -23.86
C ASN A 426 17.76 36.48 -24.59
N LEU A 427 16.98 35.79 -25.42
CA LEU A 427 17.45 34.60 -26.13
C LEU A 427 18.17 34.92 -27.44
N GLN A 428 18.11 36.16 -27.90
CA GLN A 428 18.78 36.62 -29.12
C GLN A 428 20.21 37.11 -28.87
N LYS A 429 20.61 37.22 -27.59
CA LYS A 429 21.94 37.64 -27.17
C LYS A 429 22.49 36.69 -26.09
N ILE A 430 23.82 36.53 -26.05
CA ILE A 430 24.48 35.81 -24.95
C ILE A 430 24.72 36.82 -23.82
N GLU A 431 23.70 37.09 -23.02
CA GLU A 431 23.74 38.01 -21.87
C GLU A 431 23.25 37.34 -20.57
N TYR A 432 23.70 37.85 -19.42
CA TYR A 432 23.25 37.38 -18.11
C TYR A 432 21.80 37.80 -17.82
N PRO A 433 21.00 36.99 -17.12
CA PRO A 433 19.61 37.33 -16.84
C PRO A 433 19.46 38.53 -15.90
N SER A 434 18.38 39.30 -16.11
CA SER A 434 17.92 40.27 -15.12
C SER A 434 17.08 39.56 -14.06
N ARG A 435 17.51 39.61 -12.79
CA ARG A 435 16.77 39.03 -11.66
C ARG A 435 16.01 40.12 -10.91
N GLN A 436 14.70 39.96 -10.78
CA GLN A 436 13.82 40.93 -10.12
C GLN A 436 12.87 40.23 -9.15
N ASN A 437 12.67 40.80 -7.96
CA ASN A 437 11.64 40.36 -7.02
C ASN A 437 10.47 41.33 -7.10
N LEU A 438 9.26 40.80 -7.28
CA LEU A 438 8.04 41.60 -7.41
C LEU A 438 6.80 40.79 -7.04
N ASN A 439 5.72 41.50 -6.71
CA ASN A 439 4.37 40.93 -6.73
C ASN A 439 3.78 41.10 -8.13
N LEU A 440 3.49 39.99 -8.81
CA LEU A 440 2.95 40.01 -10.18
C LEU A 440 1.52 40.56 -10.29
N TYR A 441 0.78 40.66 -9.19
CA TYR A 441 -0.54 41.31 -9.16
C TYR A 441 -0.47 42.81 -8.86
N ASN A 442 0.74 43.39 -8.76
CA ASN A 442 0.92 44.82 -8.57
C ASN A 442 1.42 45.45 -9.88
N ASP A 443 0.52 46.11 -10.61
CA ASP A 443 0.81 46.68 -11.94
C ASP A 443 1.94 47.72 -11.91
N ASP A 444 2.01 48.56 -10.87
CA ASP A 444 3.07 49.55 -10.72
C ASP A 444 4.46 48.90 -10.59
N GLN A 445 4.56 47.77 -9.87
CA GLN A 445 5.80 47.01 -9.74
C GLN A 445 6.16 46.32 -11.07
N VAL A 446 5.17 45.73 -11.74
CA VAL A 446 5.34 45.06 -13.03
C VAL A 446 5.85 46.04 -14.09
N GLU A 447 5.23 47.22 -14.19
CA GLU A 447 5.63 48.24 -15.18
C GLU A 447 7.05 48.76 -14.94
N LYS A 448 7.40 49.04 -13.67
CA LYS A 448 8.77 49.45 -13.29
C LYS A 448 9.80 48.38 -13.65
N VAL A 449 9.48 47.11 -13.41
CA VAL A 449 10.35 45.99 -13.77
C VAL A 449 10.50 45.87 -15.29
N ILE A 450 9.42 45.99 -16.06
CA ILE A 450 9.45 45.92 -17.53
C ILE A 450 10.37 47.00 -18.11
N ARG A 451 10.23 48.26 -17.69
CA ARG A 451 11.05 49.38 -18.18
C ARG A 451 12.54 49.15 -17.88
N LYS A 452 12.86 48.75 -16.63
CA LYS A 452 14.23 48.48 -16.19
C LYS A 452 14.87 47.29 -16.93
N VAL A 453 14.09 46.25 -17.21
CA VAL A 453 14.57 45.05 -17.91
C VAL A 453 14.71 45.30 -19.42
N ALA A 454 13.83 46.11 -20.00
CA ALA A 454 13.90 46.51 -21.41
C ALA A 454 15.21 47.22 -21.74
N GLU A 455 15.59 48.18 -20.89
CA GLU A 455 16.86 48.90 -21.02
C GLU A 455 18.06 47.95 -20.81
N LYS A 456 18.02 47.13 -19.74
CA LYS A 456 19.14 46.25 -19.39
C LYS A 456 19.41 45.13 -20.40
N LEU A 457 18.37 44.56 -21.00
CA LEU A 457 18.47 43.41 -21.91
C LEU A 457 18.30 43.80 -23.39
N GLU A 458 18.23 45.11 -23.67
CA GLU A 458 17.96 45.67 -25.00
C GLU A 458 16.78 44.99 -25.72
N LEU A 459 15.69 44.77 -24.98
CA LEU A 459 14.46 44.14 -25.44
C LEU A 459 13.31 45.14 -25.41
N GLY A 460 12.48 45.15 -26.44
CA GLY A 460 11.31 46.04 -26.47
C GLY A 460 10.36 45.80 -25.30
N THR A 461 9.91 46.86 -24.64
CA THR A 461 8.97 46.81 -23.49
C THR A 461 7.71 46.01 -23.79
N ARG A 462 7.18 46.09 -25.03
CA ARG A 462 6.03 45.30 -25.48
C ARG A 462 6.27 43.79 -25.39
N ILE A 463 7.46 43.33 -25.76
CA ILE A 463 7.82 41.90 -25.76
C ILE A 463 7.87 41.36 -24.34
N ILE A 464 8.47 42.12 -23.42
CA ILE A 464 8.57 41.75 -22.02
C ILE A 464 7.19 41.78 -21.36
N ASN A 465 6.38 42.81 -21.63
CA ASN A 465 5.03 42.91 -21.10
C ASN A 465 4.16 41.72 -21.52
N GLU A 466 4.13 41.39 -22.82
CA GLU A 466 3.38 40.22 -23.31
C GLU A 466 3.85 38.90 -22.68
N ALA A 467 5.14 38.74 -22.43
CA ALA A 467 5.69 37.56 -21.79
C ALA A 467 5.32 37.47 -20.31
N VAL A 468 5.39 38.59 -19.57
CA VAL A 468 5.01 38.64 -18.15
C VAL A 468 3.53 38.39 -17.97
N GLN A 469 2.67 39.00 -18.79
CA GLN A 469 1.22 38.78 -18.73
C GLN A 469 0.84 37.31 -19.00
N LYS A 470 1.49 36.66 -19.97
CA LYS A 470 1.27 35.23 -20.24
C LYS A 470 1.78 34.33 -19.12
N LEU A 471 2.91 34.68 -18.51
CA LEU A 471 3.41 33.99 -17.34
C LEU A 471 2.40 34.09 -16.19
N ILE A 472 1.82 35.26 -15.93
CA ILE A 472 0.81 35.46 -14.86
C ILE A 472 -0.36 34.50 -15.03
N VAL A 473 -0.97 34.44 -16.22
CA VAL A 473 -2.09 33.53 -16.52
C VAL A 473 -1.70 32.07 -16.29
N GLN A 474 -0.48 31.69 -16.64
CA GLN A 474 -0.01 30.32 -16.47
C GLN A 474 0.31 29.98 -15.01
N LEU A 475 0.79 30.95 -14.23
CA LEU A 475 0.99 30.80 -12.78
C LEU A 475 -0.34 30.77 -12.01
N GLU A 476 -1.36 31.52 -12.45
CA GLU A 476 -2.73 31.43 -11.92
C GLU A 476 -3.29 30.02 -12.12
N ASN A 477 -3.21 29.49 -13.34
CA ASN A 477 -3.62 28.12 -13.64
C ASN A 477 -2.83 27.08 -12.83
N TYR A 478 -1.53 27.31 -12.62
CA TYR A 478 -0.70 26.43 -11.78
C TYR A 478 -1.18 26.43 -10.32
N ARG A 479 -1.48 27.60 -9.73
CA ARG A 479 -1.99 27.71 -8.34
C ARG A 479 -3.33 27.03 -8.18
N GLN A 480 -4.28 27.25 -9.08
CA GLN A 480 -5.61 26.62 -9.04
C GLN A 480 -5.55 25.08 -9.12
N ASN A 481 -4.59 24.54 -9.87
CA ASN A 481 -4.40 23.10 -10.01
C ASN A 481 -3.60 22.48 -8.84
N ALA A 482 -2.72 23.26 -8.19
CA ALA A 482 -1.94 22.80 -7.04
C ALA A 482 -2.81 22.65 -5.78
N THR A 483 -3.81 23.51 -5.56
CA THR A 483 -4.72 23.44 -4.40
C THR A 483 -5.60 22.17 -4.40
N LYS A 484 -5.78 21.52 -5.55
CA LYS A 484 -6.57 20.29 -5.69
C LYS A 484 -5.77 18.99 -5.43
N LYS A 485 -4.43 19.05 -5.37
CA LYS A 485 -3.54 17.86 -5.46
C LYS A 485 -2.91 17.38 -4.14
N GLU A 486 -3.15 18.02 -3.00
CA GLU A 486 -2.63 17.51 -1.72
C GLU A 486 -3.53 16.38 -1.19
N LYS A 487 -3.26 15.13 -1.60
CA LYS A 487 -3.78 13.91 -0.94
C LYS A 487 -2.64 12.98 -0.50
N VAL A 488 -2.90 12.34 0.64
CA VAL A 488 -1.97 11.62 1.54
C VAL A 488 -1.34 10.40 0.85
N ALA A 489 0.00 10.36 0.78
CA ALA A 489 0.74 9.19 0.32
C ALA A 489 0.59 8.02 1.30
N VAL A 490 0.19 6.85 0.81
CA VAL A 490 0.16 5.59 1.58
C VAL A 490 1.61 5.23 1.96
N ARG A 491 1.87 5.04 3.26
CA ARG A 491 3.24 4.91 3.80
C ARG A 491 3.77 3.47 3.68
N TYR A 492 2.89 2.48 3.76
CA TYR A 492 3.19 1.05 3.67
C TYR A 492 2.18 0.38 2.74
N PRO A 493 2.59 -0.28 1.65
CA PRO A 493 1.65 -1.17 0.96
C PRO A 493 1.21 -2.30 1.90
N LEU A 494 -0.06 -2.67 1.89
CA LEU A 494 -0.55 -3.88 2.60
C LEU A 494 0.00 -5.12 1.87
N ARG A 495 -0.34 -6.33 2.30
CA ARG A 495 0.15 -7.58 1.70
C ARG A 495 -1.03 -8.42 1.29
N LEU A 496 -1.23 -8.75 0.01
CA LEU A 496 -2.33 -9.64 -0.35
C LEU A 496 -2.16 -11.02 0.30
N LEU A 497 -3.26 -11.53 0.85
CA LEU A 497 -3.33 -12.88 1.35
C LEU A 497 -3.52 -13.84 0.18
N THR A 498 -2.74 -14.93 0.17
CA THR A 498 -2.98 -16.06 -0.73
C THR A 498 -4.15 -16.90 -0.24
N ASP A 499 -4.70 -17.78 -1.09
CA ASP A 499 -5.73 -18.74 -0.66
C ASP A 499 -5.23 -19.62 0.48
N ALA A 500 -3.94 -19.98 0.49
CA ALA A 500 -3.31 -20.73 1.57
C ALA A 500 -3.28 -19.92 2.89
N ASP A 501 -2.94 -18.63 2.83
CA ASP A 501 -2.99 -17.73 4.00
C ASP A 501 -4.41 -17.66 4.58
N ILE A 502 -5.42 -17.59 3.71
CA ILE A 502 -6.84 -17.52 4.10
C ILE A 502 -7.26 -18.83 4.76
N GLN A 503 -6.96 -19.98 4.15
CA GLN A 503 -7.33 -21.28 4.72
C GLN A 503 -6.63 -21.51 6.06
N GLU A 504 -5.33 -21.23 6.18
CA GLU A 504 -4.60 -21.35 7.44
C GLU A 504 -5.25 -20.48 8.53
N ALA A 505 -5.51 -19.19 8.26
CA ALA A 505 -6.12 -18.32 9.26
C ALA A 505 -7.57 -18.72 9.60
N LEU A 506 -8.34 -19.28 8.66
CA LEU A 506 -9.68 -19.83 8.93
C LEU A 506 -9.63 -21.08 9.81
N GLU A 507 -8.65 -21.96 9.62
CA GLU A 507 -8.43 -23.12 10.49
C GLU A 507 -8.16 -22.70 11.93
N TRP A 508 -7.32 -21.67 12.11
CA TRP A 508 -7.10 -21.06 13.42
C TRP A 508 -8.42 -20.55 14.02
N LEU A 509 -9.15 -19.72 13.28
CA LEU A 509 -10.37 -19.05 13.75
C LEU A 509 -11.54 -19.99 14.07
N LYS A 510 -11.48 -21.24 13.61
CA LYS A 510 -12.47 -22.30 13.91
C LYS A 510 -12.03 -23.25 15.01
N ASP A 511 -10.84 -23.07 15.59
CA ASP A 511 -10.33 -23.94 16.64
C ASP A 511 -10.97 -23.62 17.99
N PRO A 512 -11.54 -24.60 18.72
CA PRO A 512 -12.12 -24.37 20.04
C PRO A 512 -11.09 -23.91 21.10
N ASN A 513 -9.80 -24.18 20.90
CA ASN A 513 -8.69 -23.75 21.77
C ASN A 513 -7.97 -22.51 21.20
N LEU A 514 -8.67 -21.68 20.42
CA LEU A 514 -8.11 -20.49 19.76
C LEU A 514 -7.36 -19.58 20.74
N LYS A 515 -7.90 -19.32 21.94
CA LYS A 515 -7.26 -18.46 22.94
C LYS A 515 -5.86 -18.96 23.31
N GLU A 516 -5.74 -20.22 23.73
CA GLU A 516 -4.49 -20.82 24.19
C GLU A 516 -3.46 -20.86 23.06
N LYS A 517 -3.91 -21.18 21.83
CA LYS A 517 -3.06 -21.14 20.64
C LYS A 517 -2.57 -19.72 20.32
N LEU A 518 -3.43 -18.71 20.42
CA LEU A 518 -3.07 -17.31 20.18
C LEU A 518 -2.05 -16.80 21.21
N ILE A 519 -2.21 -17.17 22.48
CA ILE A 519 -1.23 -16.85 23.53
C ILE A 519 0.13 -17.45 23.17
N GLN A 520 0.17 -18.73 22.78
CA GLN A 520 1.42 -19.41 22.43
C GLN A 520 2.10 -18.78 21.20
N ILE A 521 1.36 -18.52 20.12
CA ILE A 521 1.96 -17.94 18.91
C ILE A 521 2.46 -16.52 19.14
N LEU A 522 1.77 -15.72 19.98
CA LEU A 522 2.23 -14.40 20.39
C LEU A 522 3.57 -14.48 21.14
N GLU A 523 3.76 -15.43 22.06
CA GLU A 523 5.07 -15.63 22.71
C GLU A 523 6.15 -15.97 21.68
N GLN A 524 5.81 -16.78 20.67
CA GLN A 524 6.70 -17.16 19.57
C GLN A 524 6.97 -16.01 18.56
N THR A 525 6.33 -14.85 18.69
CA THR A 525 6.72 -13.62 17.95
C THR A 525 7.84 -12.84 18.65
N GLY A 526 8.27 -13.28 19.84
CA GLY A 526 9.23 -12.58 20.70
C GLY A 526 8.61 -11.89 21.91
N LEU A 527 7.32 -12.08 22.18
CA LEU A 527 6.62 -11.57 23.38
C LEU A 527 6.65 -12.61 24.52
N VAL A 528 7.84 -13.13 24.80
CA VAL A 528 8.05 -14.28 25.69
C VAL A 528 7.50 -14.02 27.08
N GLY A 529 6.68 -14.93 27.60
CA GLY A 529 6.08 -14.84 28.92
C GLY A 529 5.01 -13.76 29.08
N GLU A 530 4.78 -12.97 28.03
CA GLU A 530 3.79 -11.90 27.96
C GLU A 530 2.65 -12.26 27.00
N GLY A 531 2.51 -13.53 26.57
CA GLY A 531 1.52 -13.94 25.57
C GLY A 531 0.07 -13.59 25.93
N LYS A 532 -0.28 -13.69 27.22
CA LYS A 532 -1.62 -13.32 27.72
C LYS A 532 -1.88 -11.81 27.63
N ASN A 533 -0.94 -10.99 28.08
CA ASN A 533 -1.01 -9.54 27.94
C ASN A 533 -0.96 -9.12 26.48
N GLY A 534 -0.16 -9.80 25.65
CA GLY A 534 -0.10 -9.65 24.21
C GLY A 534 -1.45 -9.91 23.54
N LEU A 535 -2.16 -10.98 23.91
CA LEU A 535 -3.49 -11.27 23.36
C LEU A 535 -4.51 -10.22 23.78
N PHE A 536 -4.46 -9.80 25.05
CA PHE A 536 -5.34 -8.75 25.55
C PHE A 536 -5.15 -7.44 24.78
N LEU A 537 -3.90 -6.98 24.63
CA LEU A 537 -3.54 -5.79 23.86
C LEU A 537 -3.86 -5.93 22.36
N TYR A 538 -3.66 -7.12 21.79
CA TYR A 538 -3.98 -7.41 20.39
C TYR A 538 -5.48 -7.21 20.12
N LEU A 539 -6.34 -7.72 21.01
CA LEU A 539 -7.79 -7.53 20.90
C LEU A 539 -8.21 -6.07 21.12
N ILE A 540 -7.59 -5.38 22.07
CA ILE A 540 -7.81 -3.94 22.29
C ILE A 540 -7.45 -3.16 21.03
N LEU A 541 -6.27 -3.40 20.44
CA LEU A 541 -5.85 -2.69 19.24
C LEU A 541 -6.71 -3.06 18.03
N LEU A 542 -7.12 -4.33 17.89
CA LEU A 542 -8.02 -4.80 16.83
C LEU A 542 -9.39 -4.09 16.85
N SER A 543 -9.82 -3.59 18.01
CA SER A 543 -11.06 -2.82 18.13
C SER A 543 -11.09 -1.55 17.25
N HIS A 544 -9.96 -1.08 16.69
CA HIS A 544 -9.94 0.02 15.72
C HIS A 544 -10.83 -0.21 14.49
N LYS A 545 -11.20 -1.46 14.20
CA LYS A 545 -12.15 -1.82 13.12
C LYS A 545 -13.62 -1.67 13.56
N MET A 546 -13.87 -1.44 14.84
CA MET A 546 -15.19 -1.44 15.46
C MET A 546 -15.68 -0.02 15.74
N LYS A 547 -17.00 0.14 15.83
CA LYS A 547 -17.61 1.41 16.27
C LYS A 547 -17.21 1.77 17.69
N LYS A 548 -17.22 0.80 18.59
CA LYS A 548 -16.76 0.97 19.98
C LYS A 548 -15.32 0.52 20.09
N THR A 549 -14.41 1.47 20.24
CA THR A 549 -12.99 1.18 20.39
C THR A 549 -12.57 1.03 21.85
N LEU A 550 -11.44 0.37 22.04
CA LEU A 550 -10.85 0.09 23.33
C LEU A 550 -9.47 0.73 23.44
N HIS A 551 -9.07 1.01 24.68
CA HIS A 551 -7.84 1.72 24.98
C HIS A 551 -7.11 1.07 26.15
N ALA A 552 -5.78 1.03 26.10
CA ALA A 552 -4.97 0.53 27.19
C ALA A 552 -3.70 1.33 27.43
N VAL A 553 -3.30 1.33 28.71
CA VAL A 553 -2.04 1.84 29.22
C VAL A 553 -1.23 0.66 29.72
N VAL A 554 0.01 0.54 29.26
CA VAL A 554 1.00 -0.40 29.76
C VAL A 554 1.98 0.32 30.68
N GLN A 555 1.99 -0.08 31.95
CA GLN A 555 2.82 0.47 33.01
C GLN A 555 4.00 -0.46 33.33
N GLY A 556 5.13 0.15 33.70
CA GLY A 556 6.36 -0.56 34.00
C GLY A 556 7.55 0.40 34.15
N THR A 557 8.63 -0.07 34.76
CA THR A 557 9.87 0.69 34.95
C THR A 557 10.63 0.90 33.64
N SER A 558 11.58 1.84 33.61
CA SER A 558 12.38 2.03 32.39
C SER A 558 13.19 0.77 32.06
N GLY A 559 13.11 0.30 30.81
CA GLY A 559 13.77 -0.93 30.38
C GLY A 559 12.99 -2.22 30.64
N SER A 560 11.79 -2.19 31.25
CA SER A 560 11.00 -3.39 31.54
C SER A 560 10.36 -4.08 30.33
N GLY A 561 10.48 -3.51 29.12
CA GLY A 561 9.92 -4.10 27.89
C GLY A 561 8.57 -3.55 27.46
N LYS A 562 8.06 -2.45 28.04
CA LYS A 562 6.80 -1.78 27.63
C LYS A 562 6.68 -1.54 26.14
N SER A 563 7.65 -0.82 25.57
CA SER A 563 7.64 -0.48 24.16
C SER A 563 7.79 -1.72 23.29
N HIS A 564 8.49 -2.76 23.77
CA HIS A 564 8.63 -4.05 23.07
C HIS A 564 7.29 -4.79 23.01
N LEU A 565 6.55 -4.86 24.12
CA LEU A 565 5.23 -5.48 24.17
C LEU A 565 4.24 -4.78 23.22
N VAL A 566 4.12 -3.45 23.34
CA VAL A 566 3.18 -2.67 22.51
C VAL A 566 3.58 -2.71 21.04
N SER A 567 4.87 -2.56 20.71
CA SER A 567 5.34 -2.63 19.32
C SER A 567 5.19 -4.03 18.73
N GLY A 568 5.45 -5.08 19.50
CA GLY A 568 5.28 -6.46 19.04
C GLY A 568 3.82 -6.77 18.72
N VAL A 569 2.88 -6.31 19.55
CA VAL A 569 1.44 -6.41 19.26
C VAL A 569 1.05 -5.61 18.02
N ALA A 570 1.59 -4.41 17.86
CA ALA A 570 1.35 -3.55 16.71
C ALA A 570 1.81 -4.18 15.40
N ASP A 571 2.96 -4.86 15.41
CA ASP A 571 3.48 -5.60 14.26
C ASP A 571 2.55 -6.75 13.85
N CYS A 572 1.70 -7.24 14.75
CA CYS A 572 0.73 -8.30 14.48
C CYS A 572 -0.57 -7.79 13.81
N MET A 573 -0.75 -6.47 13.69
CA MET A 573 -1.87 -5.90 12.92
C MET A 573 -1.59 -5.99 11.42
N TYR A 574 -2.62 -6.29 10.63
CA TYR A 574 -2.46 -6.39 9.18
C TYR A 574 -2.19 -5.03 8.51
N ASP A 575 -3.07 -4.06 8.73
CA ASP A 575 -2.97 -2.74 8.09
C ASP A 575 -2.06 -1.79 8.88
N GLN A 576 -0.77 -1.79 8.53
CA GLN A 576 0.21 -0.92 9.16
C GLN A 576 0.02 0.58 8.81
N ASN A 577 -0.80 0.96 7.83
CA ASN A 577 -1.13 2.37 7.59
C ASN A 577 -2.17 2.89 8.59
N LYS A 578 -3.04 1.99 9.06
CA LYS A 578 -4.03 2.27 10.10
C LYS A 578 -3.44 2.20 11.51
N ILE A 579 -2.22 1.72 11.68
CA ILE A 579 -1.51 1.74 12.97
C ILE A 579 -0.47 2.87 13.00
N LYS A 580 -0.81 3.99 13.62
CA LYS A 580 0.09 5.15 13.77
C LYS A 580 0.90 5.02 15.06
N ARG A 581 2.23 5.05 14.96
CA ARG A 581 3.15 4.99 16.11
C ARG A 581 3.85 6.33 16.32
N PHE A 582 3.81 6.83 17.55
CA PHE A 582 4.40 8.10 17.92
C PHE A 582 5.33 7.94 19.13
N THR A 583 6.54 8.46 18.98
CA THR A 583 7.49 8.67 20.09
C THR A 583 7.32 10.04 20.74
N ARG A 584 6.71 10.99 20.02
CA ARG A 584 6.42 12.35 20.50
C ARG A 584 5.22 12.92 19.77
N VAL A 585 4.38 13.65 20.51
CA VAL A 585 3.19 14.35 20.03
C VAL A 585 3.30 15.82 20.46
N THR A 586 3.00 16.76 19.56
CA THR A 586 2.98 18.19 19.90
C THR A 586 1.58 18.64 20.31
N ASP A 587 1.49 19.71 21.10
CA ASP A 587 0.27 20.19 21.78
C ASP A 587 -0.99 20.18 20.90
N LYS A 588 -0.89 20.72 19.68
CA LYS A 588 -2.03 20.85 18.75
C LYS A 588 -2.06 19.82 17.63
N SER A 589 -1.20 18.80 17.67
CA SER A 589 -1.06 17.84 16.57
C SER A 589 -2.36 17.08 16.29
N PHE A 590 -3.12 16.68 17.31
CA PHE A 590 -4.39 15.97 17.12
C PHE A 590 -5.45 16.81 16.39
N TYR A 591 -5.48 18.13 16.61
CA TYR A 591 -6.36 19.05 15.88
C TYR A 591 -5.90 19.34 14.45
N ASN A 592 -4.67 18.96 14.08
CA ASN A 592 -4.09 19.27 12.79
C ASN A 592 -4.36 18.21 11.72
N TYR A 593 -4.80 17.01 12.11
CA TYR A 593 -5.26 15.98 11.19
C TYR A 593 -6.42 16.46 10.30
N GLY A 594 -6.54 15.84 9.13
CA GLY A 594 -7.72 15.95 8.27
C GLY A 594 -8.94 15.34 8.95
N GLU A 595 -10.12 15.71 8.45
CA GLU A 595 -11.40 15.38 9.08
C GLU A 595 -11.60 13.88 9.33
N PHE A 596 -11.13 13.02 8.42
CA PHE A 596 -11.30 11.58 8.51
C PHE A 596 -9.99 10.79 8.67
N ASP A 597 -8.87 11.48 8.92
CA ASP A 597 -7.53 10.86 8.93
C ASP A 597 -7.32 9.87 10.08
N LEU A 598 -8.11 10.00 11.16
CA LEU A 598 -8.03 9.14 12.36
C LEU A 598 -9.15 8.11 12.42
N VAL A 599 -10.08 8.08 11.46
CA VAL A 599 -11.18 7.10 11.43
C VAL A 599 -10.62 5.69 11.29
N ASN A 600 -11.05 4.81 12.20
CA ASN A 600 -10.63 3.41 12.29
C ASN A 600 -9.10 3.28 12.36
N THR A 601 -8.46 4.07 13.23
CA THR A 601 -7.00 4.09 13.38
C THR A 601 -6.59 3.56 14.75
N GLY A 602 -5.62 2.65 14.78
CA GLY A 602 -4.90 2.29 16.00
C GLY A 602 -3.77 3.28 16.26
N ILE A 603 -3.71 3.88 17.44
CA ILE A 603 -2.67 4.84 17.81
C ILE A 603 -1.81 4.27 18.95
N ILE A 604 -0.49 4.33 18.75
CA ILE A 604 0.49 3.88 19.71
C ILE A 604 1.32 5.07 20.18
N LEU A 605 1.31 5.30 21.50
CA LEU A 605 2.16 6.31 22.14
C LEU A 605 3.21 5.60 23.00
N GLU A 606 4.47 5.65 22.59
CA GLU A 606 5.59 5.03 23.32
C GLU A 606 5.98 5.81 24.59
N ASP A 607 5.54 7.05 24.70
CA ASP A 607 5.70 7.83 25.91
C ASP A 607 4.48 8.73 26.12
N TYR A 608 3.55 8.24 26.96
CA TYR A 608 2.40 9.03 27.37
C TYR A 608 2.82 10.21 28.26
N ASP A 609 3.90 10.06 29.02
CA ASP A 609 4.34 11.06 30.00
C ASP A 609 4.88 12.33 29.34
N GLY A 610 5.28 12.22 28.07
CA GLY A 610 5.74 13.33 27.24
C GLY A 610 4.62 14.17 26.60
N LEU A 611 3.35 13.84 26.82
CA LEU A 611 2.23 14.67 26.38
C LEU A 611 2.11 15.94 27.23
N SER A 612 1.80 17.06 26.57
CA SER A 612 1.38 18.26 27.26
C SER A 612 -0.08 18.16 27.71
N GLU A 613 -0.49 18.99 28.67
CA GLU A 613 -1.88 19.02 29.16
C GLU A 613 -2.90 19.27 28.03
N GLU A 614 -2.59 20.15 27.08
CA GLU A 614 -3.47 20.43 25.92
C GLU A 614 -3.62 19.18 25.02
N ALA A 615 -2.53 18.45 24.79
CA ALA A 615 -2.57 17.21 24.02
C ALA A 615 -3.30 16.08 24.77
N GLU A 616 -3.13 15.98 26.10
CA GLU A 616 -3.87 15.03 26.94
C GLU A 616 -5.37 15.28 26.91
N LEU A 617 -5.81 16.54 26.91
CA LEU A 617 -7.22 16.90 26.78
C LEU A 617 -7.78 16.47 25.42
N ALA A 618 -7.09 16.79 24.32
CA ALA A 618 -7.49 16.33 22.99
C ALA A 618 -7.53 14.80 22.90
N TRP A 619 -6.54 14.13 23.49
CA TRP A 619 -6.50 12.67 23.54
C TRP A 619 -7.71 12.08 24.26
N ARG A 620 -8.08 12.66 25.42
CA ARG A 620 -9.23 12.23 26.21
C ARG A 620 -10.56 12.39 25.47
N GLU A 621 -10.71 13.48 24.73
CA GLU A 621 -11.89 13.75 23.91
C GLU A 621 -12.00 12.74 22.75
N LEU A 622 -10.89 12.42 22.08
CA LEU A 622 -10.88 11.37 21.06
C LEU A 622 -11.29 9.99 21.60
N GLN A 623 -10.86 9.64 22.82
CA GLN A 623 -11.24 8.37 23.45
C GLN A 623 -12.71 8.33 23.90
N SER A 624 -13.31 9.48 24.23
CA SER A 624 -14.65 9.52 24.83
C SER A 624 -15.75 9.82 23.82
N ASN A 625 -15.47 10.74 22.90
CA ASN A 625 -16.44 11.31 21.97
C ASN A 625 -16.14 10.94 20.51
N GLU A 626 -15.02 10.24 20.25
CA GLU A 626 -14.58 9.83 18.91
C GLU A 626 -14.50 11.00 17.92
N LYS A 627 -14.32 12.22 18.45
CA LYS A 627 -14.35 13.46 17.68
C LYS A 627 -13.64 14.56 18.44
N LEU A 628 -12.90 15.37 17.71
CA LEU A 628 -12.44 16.69 18.13
C LEU A 628 -13.14 17.76 17.31
N SER A 629 -13.47 18.86 17.98
CA SER A 629 -13.97 20.07 17.37
C SER A 629 -13.20 21.25 17.91
N SER A 630 -12.66 22.09 17.03
CA SER A 630 -12.01 23.34 17.42
C SER A 630 -12.48 24.49 16.55
N SER A 631 -12.66 25.65 17.18
CA SER A 631 -12.96 26.90 16.49
C SER A 631 -11.66 27.51 15.97
N VAL A 632 -11.58 27.73 14.66
CA VAL A 632 -10.39 28.27 13.99
C VAL A 632 -10.78 29.45 13.10
N SER A 633 -9.93 30.46 13.05
CA SER A 633 -10.12 31.58 12.11
C SER A 633 -9.87 31.09 10.69
N GLN A 634 -10.91 31.15 9.84
CA GLN A 634 -10.83 30.83 8.42
C GLN A 634 -10.93 32.12 7.62
N LYS A 635 -9.93 32.36 6.77
CA LYS A 635 -10.00 33.46 5.80
C LYS A 635 -10.83 32.99 4.62
N ASN A 636 -11.94 33.66 4.34
CA ASN A 636 -12.74 33.37 3.17
C ASN A 636 -11.93 33.76 1.92
N GLU A 637 -11.56 32.78 1.10
CA GLU A 637 -10.67 32.99 -0.05
C GLU A 637 -11.28 33.90 -1.13
N GLN A 638 -12.61 34.05 -1.17
CA GLN A 638 -13.31 34.87 -2.16
C GLN A 638 -13.52 36.32 -1.71
N THR A 639 -13.73 36.55 -0.42
CA THR A 639 -14.05 37.88 0.14
C THR A 639 -12.90 38.50 0.94
N GLY A 640 -11.93 37.70 1.37
CA GLY A 640 -10.82 38.13 2.23
C GLY A 640 -11.19 38.28 3.71
N ASP A 641 -12.48 38.20 4.04
CA ASP A 641 -12.99 38.31 5.40
C ASP A 641 -12.50 37.14 6.26
N ILE A 642 -12.06 37.45 7.49
CA ILE A 642 -11.75 36.45 8.50
C ILE A 642 -13.05 36.13 9.22
N LYS A 643 -13.54 34.90 9.05
CA LYS A 643 -14.69 34.38 9.80
C LYS A 643 -14.23 33.26 10.71
N THR A 644 -14.95 33.08 11.81
CA THR A 644 -14.79 31.90 12.64
C THR A 644 -15.35 30.70 11.87
N GLY A 645 -14.52 29.68 11.69
CA GLY A 645 -14.92 28.38 11.13
C GLY A 645 -14.68 27.27 12.14
N GLU A 646 -15.30 26.13 11.93
CA GLU A 646 -15.12 24.96 12.77
C GLU A 646 -14.20 23.97 12.05
N LYS A 647 -13.29 23.36 12.80
CA LYS A 647 -12.48 22.24 12.33
C LYS A 647 -12.84 20.99 13.09
N TYR A 648 -13.04 19.90 12.36
CA TYR A 648 -13.37 18.60 12.91
C TYR A 648 -12.26 17.60 12.62
N VAL A 649 -12.06 16.67 13.56
CA VAL A 649 -11.23 15.46 13.40
C VAL A 649 -12.01 14.31 13.99
N PHE A 650 -12.38 13.33 13.18
CA PHE A 650 -13.17 12.17 13.60
C PHE A 650 -12.28 10.95 13.85
N GLY A 651 -12.63 10.22 14.91
CA GLY A 651 -12.31 8.83 15.12
C GLY A 651 -13.37 7.92 14.47
N PRO A 652 -13.55 6.68 14.95
CA PRO A 652 -13.06 6.14 16.22
C PRO A 652 -11.57 5.75 16.16
N ILE A 653 -10.88 5.81 17.30
CA ILE A 653 -9.49 5.37 17.45
C ILE A 653 -9.40 4.26 18.50
N ALA A 654 -8.58 3.23 18.28
CA ALA A 654 -8.11 2.36 19.38
C ALA A 654 -6.72 2.82 19.81
N SER A 655 -6.33 2.58 21.05
CA SER A 655 -5.01 3.07 21.49
C SER A 655 -4.29 2.19 22.48
N LEU A 656 -2.97 2.04 22.27
CA LEU A 656 -2.04 1.46 23.24
C LEU A 656 -1.00 2.51 23.62
N VAL A 657 -0.88 2.82 24.90
CA VAL A 657 0.09 3.81 25.36
C VAL A 657 0.98 3.22 26.44
N THR A 658 2.21 3.68 26.55
CA THR A 658 3.15 3.26 27.58
C THR A 658 3.49 4.42 28.51
N THR A 659 3.60 4.16 29.81
CA THR A 659 3.97 5.16 30.81
C THR A 659 4.94 4.58 31.84
N THR A 660 5.76 5.45 32.41
CA THR A 660 6.62 5.14 33.55
C THR A 660 6.09 5.71 34.86
N LYS A 661 5.00 6.50 34.81
CA LYS A 661 4.33 7.04 35.99
C LYS A 661 3.48 5.95 36.65
N PHE A 662 3.57 5.91 37.97
CA PHE A 662 2.78 5.06 38.86
C PHE A 662 1.29 5.46 38.83
N ARG A 663 1.03 6.76 38.88
CA ARG A 663 -0.32 7.34 38.87
C ARG A 663 -0.56 8.21 37.65
N MET A 664 -1.76 8.07 37.11
CA MET A 664 -2.31 8.93 36.08
C MET A 664 -3.44 9.76 36.68
N TYR A 665 -3.83 10.83 36.00
CA TYR A 665 -5.05 11.54 36.35
C TYR A 665 -6.25 10.59 36.29
N GLU A 666 -7.06 10.55 37.35
CA GLU A 666 -8.15 9.59 37.56
C GLU A 666 -9.13 9.53 36.37
N ASP A 667 -9.42 10.67 35.75
CA ASP A 667 -10.29 10.73 34.58
C ASP A 667 -9.66 9.98 33.39
N ASN A 668 -8.37 10.19 33.10
CA ASN A 668 -7.65 9.46 32.04
C ASN A 668 -7.62 7.96 32.35
N GLU A 669 -7.34 7.61 33.60
CA GLU A 669 -7.28 6.23 34.06
C GLU A 669 -8.61 5.50 33.87
N SER A 670 -9.74 6.15 34.20
CA SER A 670 -11.07 5.54 34.09
C SER A 670 -11.45 5.09 32.67
N ARG A 671 -10.80 5.62 31.63
CA ARG A 671 -11.09 5.37 30.20
C ARG A 671 -10.33 4.19 29.58
N VAL A 672 -9.32 3.69 30.28
CA VAL A 672 -8.32 2.79 29.71
C VAL A 672 -8.17 1.53 30.56
N PHE A 673 -7.85 0.41 29.93
CA PHE A 673 -7.38 -0.78 30.63
C PHE A 673 -5.95 -0.52 31.11
N ILE A 674 -5.66 -0.84 32.36
CA ILE A 674 -4.31 -0.76 32.91
C ILE A 674 -3.70 -2.15 32.87
N ILE A 675 -2.49 -2.25 32.34
CA ILE A 675 -1.73 -3.49 32.23
C ILE A 675 -0.37 -3.24 32.85
N ALA A 676 0.00 -4.04 33.84
CA ALA A 676 1.33 -4.05 34.43
C ALA A 676 2.18 -5.15 33.78
N ILE A 677 3.44 -4.84 33.51
CA ILE A 677 4.43 -5.80 32.99
C ILE A 677 4.93 -6.70 34.12
N ASP A 678 5.21 -7.96 33.79
CA ASP A 678 5.87 -8.88 34.70
C ASP A 678 7.36 -8.54 34.81
N GLU A 679 7.76 -7.87 35.89
CA GLU A 679 9.17 -7.55 36.18
C GLU A 679 9.82 -8.58 37.11
N SER A 680 9.27 -9.80 37.22
CA SER A 680 9.83 -10.84 38.08
C SER A 680 11.16 -11.41 37.55
N ASP A 681 11.99 -11.92 38.45
CA ASP A 681 13.21 -12.65 38.10
C ASP A 681 12.90 -13.86 37.19
N ALA A 682 11.79 -14.56 37.45
CA ALA A 682 11.35 -15.68 36.62
C ALA A 682 11.02 -15.26 35.19
N GLN A 683 10.46 -14.07 34.99
CA GLN A 683 10.25 -13.51 33.66
C GLN A 683 11.57 -13.12 32.99
N THR A 684 12.49 -12.51 33.74
CA THR A 684 13.82 -12.18 33.24
C THR A 684 14.55 -13.43 32.73
N GLU A 685 14.53 -14.53 33.48
CA GLU A 685 15.13 -15.81 33.05
C GLU A 685 14.48 -16.36 31.77
N ARG A 686 13.15 -16.26 31.62
CA ARG A 686 12.45 -16.65 30.39
C ARG A 686 12.93 -15.84 29.18
N VAL A 687 13.09 -14.52 29.34
CA VAL A 687 13.60 -13.64 28.29
C VAL A 687 15.05 -13.97 27.92
N LEU A 688 15.92 -14.16 28.92
CA LEU A 688 17.33 -14.53 28.69
C LEU A 688 17.46 -15.87 27.96
N ALA A 689 16.66 -16.87 28.34
CA ALA A 689 16.63 -18.17 27.66
C ALA A 689 16.22 -18.04 26.19
N TYR A 690 15.24 -17.19 25.88
CA TYR A 690 14.84 -16.93 24.50
C TYR A 690 15.92 -16.18 23.70
N MET A 691 16.56 -15.18 24.31
CA MET A 691 17.69 -14.46 23.69
C MET A 691 18.85 -15.42 23.38
N ALA A 692 19.14 -16.35 24.28
CA ALA A 692 20.16 -17.38 24.06
C ALA A 692 19.81 -18.29 22.86
N LYS A 693 18.55 -18.74 22.75
CA LYS A 693 18.06 -19.52 21.61
C LYS A 693 18.12 -18.76 20.28
N LYS A 694 17.87 -17.45 20.33
CA LYS A 694 18.00 -16.59 19.15
C LYS A 694 19.46 -16.44 18.72
N ALA A 695 20.37 -16.28 19.69
CA ALA A 695 21.81 -16.21 19.45
C ALA A 695 22.40 -17.54 18.94
N SER A 696 21.88 -18.68 19.41
CA SER A 696 22.30 -20.01 18.94
C SER A 696 21.74 -20.38 17.56
N GLY A 697 20.74 -19.65 17.05
CA GLY A 697 20.07 -19.92 15.79
C GLY A 697 18.94 -20.95 15.86
N GLU A 698 18.58 -21.43 17.07
CA GLU A 698 17.41 -22.29 17.28
C GLU A 698 16.09 -21.57 16.97
N ILE A 699 16.05 -20.25 17.20
CA ILE A 699 14.94 -19.37 16.83
C ILE A 699 15.45 -18.37 15.81
N THR A 700 14.94 -18.44 14.59
CA THR A 700 15.36 -17.54 13.51
C THR A 700 14.37 -16.36 13.34
N PRO A 701 14.83 -15.20 12.85
CA PRO A 701 13.94 -14.06 12.55
C PRO A 701 12.80 -14.39 11.58
N GLU A 702 13.02 -15.35 10.67
CA GLU A 702 12.01 -15.81 9.72
C GLU A 702 10.86 -16.54 10.43
N MET A 703 11.15 -17.30 11.49
CA MET A 703 10.12 -17.96 12.32
C MET A 703 9.24 -16.92 13.03
N GLU A 704 9.84 -15.92 13.68
CA GLU A 704 9.11 -14.82 14.32
C GLU A 704 8.23 -14.08 13.30
N THR A 705 8.79 -13.80 12.12
CA THR A 705 8.08 -13.11 11.04
C THR A 705 6.91 -13.95 10.51
N LYS A 706 7.08 -15.27 10.38
CA LYS A 706 6.00 -16.19 9.99
C LYS A 706 4.87 -16.16 11.03
N ASN A 707 5.20 -16.22 12.32
CA ASN A 707 4.20 -16.18 13.40
C ASN A 707 3.43 -14.86 13.43
N LYS A 708 4.13 -13.73 13.24
CA LYS A 708 3.49 -12.42 13.07
C LYS A 708 2.53 -12.42 11.88
N ARG A 709 2.91 -13.01 10.75
CA ARG A 709 2.05 -13.10 9.54
C ARG A 709 0.76 -13.87 9.78
N ILE A 710 0.79 -14.96 10.55
CA ILE A 710 -0.42 -15.70 10.92
C ILE A 710 -1.38 -14.79 11.69
N LEU A 711 -0.87 -14.04 12.68
CA LEU A 711 -1.68 -13.08 13.45
C LEU A 711 -2.21 -11.92 12.59
N GLN A 712 -1.43 -11.46 11.60
CA GLN A 712 -1.89 -10.48 10.62
C GLN A 712 -3.00 -11.05 9.74
N ASN A 713 -2.87 -12.30 9.27
CA ASN A 713 -3.90 -12.96 8.45
C ASN A 713 -5.23 -13.09 9.23
N ILE A 714 -5.14 -13.46 10.51
CA ILE A 714 -6.29 -13.49 11.43
C ILE A 714 -6.93 -12.10 11.54
N CYS A 715 -6.13 -11.05 11.78
CA CYS A 715 -6.59 -9.66 11.85
C CYS A 715 -7.34 -9.22 10.57
N TYR A 716 -6.83 -9.63 9.40
CA TYR A 716 -7.42 -9.33 8.12
C TYR A 716 -8.81 -9.98 7.95
N LEU A 717 -8.91 -11.28 8.23
CA LEU A 717 -10.15 -12.04 8.03
C LEU A 717 -11.28 -11.63 8.97
N LEU A 718 -10.96 -11.19 10.19
CA LEU A 718 -11.96 -10.76 11.17
C LEU A 718 -12.77 -9.57 10.65
N GLN A 719 -14.07 -9.77 10.46
CA GLN A 719 -15.00 -8.74 10.01
C GLN A 719 -15.63 -8.00 11.19
N PRO A 720 -15.95 -6.70 11.05
CA PRO A 720 -16.60 -5.92 12.09
C PRO A 720 -18.11 -6.22 12.16
N TYR A 721 -18.53 -7.00 13.15
CA TYR A 721 -19.95 -7.30 13.42
C TYR A 721 -20.43 -6.61 14.69
N ASN A 722 -21.69 -6.19 14.69
CA ASN A 722 -22.33 -5.85 15.96
C ASN A 722 -22.51 -7.11 16.80
N VAL A 723 -22.35 -6.98 18.11
CA VAL A 723 -22.44 -8.09 19.06
C VAL A 723 -23.63 -7.88 19.98
N LYS A 724 -24.43 -8.91 20.14
CA LYS A 724 -25.53 -8.98 21.09
C LYS A 724 -25.08 -9.83 22.28
N ASN A 725 -24.74 -9.15 23.36
CA ASN A 725 -24.43 -9.81 24.63
C ASN A 725 -25.72 -10.07 25.40
N GLN A 726 -26.09 -11.34 25.53
CA GLN A 726 -27.28 -11.80 26.26
C GLN A 726 -27.03 -11.99 27.76
N TYR A 727 -25.78 -11.86 28.21
CA TYR A 727 -25.37 -12.06 29.60
C TYR A 727 -25.02 -10.73 30.25
N ARG A 728 -25.35 -10.60 31.54
CA ARG A 728 -25.03 -9.41 32.34
C ARG A 728 -24.02 -9.78 33.41
N LEU A 729 -22.82 -9.22 33.34
CA LEU A 729 -21.80 -9.36 34.37
C LEU A 729 -21.67 -8.03 35.11
N GLU A 730 -21.61 -8.09 36.43
CA GLU A 730 -21.40 -6.91 37.26
C GLU A 730 -20.16 -7.11 38.13
N LEU A 731 -19.36 -6.06 38.23
CA LEU A 731 -18.22 -6.04 39.16
C LEU A 731 -18.71 -5.80 40.60
N PRO A 732 -17.95 -6.29 41.61
CA PRO A 732 -18.21 -6.01 43.03
C PRO A 732 -18.28 -4.51 43.37
N VAL A 733 -18.98 -4.18 44.46
CA VAL A 733 -19.24 -2.78 44.88
C VAL A 733 -17.97 -2.05 45.30
N ASN A 734 -16.97 -2.77 45.82
CA ASN A 734 -15.69 -2.24 46.28
C ASN A 734 -14.72 -1.87 45.13
N VAL A 735 -15.07 -2.13 43.86
CA VAL A 735 -14.21 -1.80 42.72
C VAL A 735 -14.39 -0.32 42.34
N LYS A 736 -13.27 0.43 42.30
CA LYS A 736 -13.27 1.84 41.85
C LYS A 736 -13.80 1.97 40.42
N HIS A 737 -14.49 3.07 40.14
CA HIS A 737 -15.11 3.33 38.84
C HIS A 737 -16.00 2.19 38.31
N ARG A 738 -16.64 1.42 39.21
CA ARG A 738 -17.47 0.22 38.92
C ARG A 738 -18.29 0.33 37.64
N ARG A 739 -19.04 1.42 37.46
CA ARG A 739 -19.89 1.66 36.28
C ARG A 739 -19.10 1.60 34.97
N ARG A 740 -18.00 2.35 34.91
CA ARG A 740 -17.19 2.48 33.70
C ARG A 740 -16.42 1.20 33.41
N LEU A 741 -15.86 0.58 34.44
CA LEU A 741 -15.14 -0.68 34.29
C LEU A 741 -16.07 -1.84 33.90
N THR A 742 -17.31 -1.85 34.39
CA THR A 742 -18.34 -2.81 33.95
C THR A 742 -18.72 -2.60 32.48
N GLN A 743 -18.85 -1.34 32.04
CA GLN A 743 -19.07 -1.03 30.62
C GLN A 743 -17.91 -1.54 29.76
N MET A 744 -16.67 -1.25 30.16
CA MET A 744 -15.46 -1.73 29.48
C MET A 744 -15.38 -3.27 29.44
N LEU A 745 -15.80 -3.96 30.50
CA LEU A 745 -15.89 -5.42 30.52
C LEU A 745 -16.87 -5.92 29.44
N HIS A 746 -18.04 -5.31 29.31
CA HIS A 746 -19.00 -5.68 28.27
C HIS A 746 -18.52 -5.36 26.85
N ASP A 747 -17.85 -4.22 26.65
CA ASP A 747 -17.27 -3.88 25.35
C ASP A 747 -16.10 -4.83 25.00
N PHE A 748 -15.34 -5.29 26.00
CA PHE A 748 -14.29 -6.30 25.80
C PHE A 748 -14.86 -7.70 25.53
N ILE A 749 -15.96 -8.10 26.19
CA ILE A 749 -16.69 -9.34 25.86
C ILE A 749 -17.16 -9.32 24.41
N ALA A 750 -17.64 -8.18 23.93
CA ALA A 750 -18.01 -8.03 22.52
C ALA A 750 -16.79 -8.24 21.61
N GLN A 751 -15.63 -7.69 21.97
CA GLN A 751 -14.39 -7.89 21.22
C GLN A 751 -13.92 -9.36 21.21
N VAL A 752 -14.09 -10.09 22.32
CA VAL A 752 -13.82 -11.54 22.38
C VAL A 752 -14.82 -12.33 21.54
N THR A 753 -16.10 -11.96 21.56
CA THR A 753 -17.13 -12.59 20.70
C THR A 753 -16.79 -12.40 19.21
N LEU A 754 -16.27 -11.23 18.84
CA LEU A 754 -15.79 -10.93 17.48
C LEU A 754 -14.61 -11.81 17.07
N LEU A 755 -13.65 -12.04 17.97
CA LEU A 755 -12.54 -12.98 17.73
C LEU A 755 -13.08 -14.38 17.38
N ASN A 756 -14.13 -14.81 18.08
CA ASN A 756 -14.76 -16.10 17.89
C ASN A 756 -15.82 -16.12 16.77
N GLN A 757 -15.93 -15.09 15.92
CA GLN A 757 -17.05 -14.93 14.97
C GLN A 757 -17.30 -16.11 14.03
N PHE A 758 -16.28 -16.93 13.74
CA PHE A 758 -16.40 -18.12 12.89
C PHE A 758 -16.97 -19.34 13.62
N MET A 759 -17.07 -19.28 14.95
CA MET A 759 -17.68 -20.28 15.83
C MET A 759 -18.95 -19.75 16.52
N ARG A 760 -19.43 -18.57 16.14
CA ARG A 760 -20.59 -17.91 16.76
C ARG A 760 -21.73 -17.83 15.78
N GLN A 761 -22.93 -18.05 16.29
CA GLN A 761 -24.15 -17.87 15.52
C GLN A 761 -24.49 -16.38 15.45
N LYS A 762 -25.17 -16.02 14.36
CA LYS A 762 -25.76 -14.70 14.18
C LYS A 762 -27.26 -14.79 14.41
N ASP A 763 -27.84 -13.74 15.00
CA ASP A 763 -29.28 -13.63 15.12
C ASP A 763 -29.94 -13.09 13.83
N ILE A 764 -31.25 -12.89 13.88
CA ILE A 764 -32.08 -12.44 12.75
C ILE A 764 -31.65 -11.05 12.24
N ASP A 765 -31.10 -10.22 13.12
CA ASP A 765 -30.61 -8.87 12.80
C ASP A 765 -29.12 -8.87 12.37
N ASN A 766 -28.54 -10.06 12.15
CA ASN A 766 -27.14 -10.27 11.78
C ASN A 766 -26.13 -9.84 12.87
N TYR A 767 -26.54 -9.85 14.15
CA TYR A 767 -25.64 -9.62 15.30
C TYR A 767 -25.00 -10.95 15.72
N LEU A 768 -23.70 -10.93 16.01
CA LEU A 768 -23.05 -12.07 16.65
C LEU A 768 -23.58 -12.24 18.06
N VAL A 769 -24.00 -13.46 18.41
CA VAL A 769 -24.54 -13.77 19.74
C VAL A 769 -23.43 -14.29 20.64
N THR A 770 -23.16 -13.57 21.73
CA THR A 770 -22.17 -13.94 22.74
C THR A 770 -22.51 -15.29 23.39
N GLN A 771 -21.50 -16.14 23.59
CA GLN A 771 -21.57 -17.41 24.31
C GLN A 771 -20.86 -17.33 25.66
N ILE A 772 -21.09 -18.34 26.52
CA ILE A 772 -20.54 -18.35 27.88
C ILE A 772 -19.00 -18.39 27.84
N GLU A 773 -18.42 -19.09 26.87
CA GLU A 773 -16.97 -19.18 26.69
C GLU A 773 -16.35 -17.80 26.42
N ASP A 774 -17.07 -16.89 25.75
CA ASP A 774 -16.60 -15.52 25.52
C ASP A 774 -16.48 -14.74 26.84
N LEU A 775 -17.40 -14.97 27.78
CA LEU A 775 -17.36 -14.37 29.11
C LEU A 775 -16.13 -14.86 29.88
N GLU A 776 -15.88 -16.17 29.85
CA GLU A 776 -14.76 -16.79 30.55
C GLU A 776 -13.41 -16.31 30.01
N ILE A 777 -13.27 -16.24 28.68
CA ILE A 777 -12.09 -15.69 28.01
C ILE A 777 -11.89 -14.22 28.38
N ALA A 778 -12.95 -13.42 28.30
CA ALA A 778 -12.88 -11.99 28.60
C ALA A 778 -12.49 -11.72 30.06
N VAL A 779 -13.14 -12.42 31.01
CA VAL A 779 -12.81 -12.31 32.43
C VAL A 779 -11.38 -12.78 32.69
N ASP A 780 -10.93 -13.88 32.10
CA ASP A 780 -9.57 -14.38 32.29
C ASP A 780 -8.51 -13.38 31.79
N LEU A 781 -8.67 -12.84 30.57
CA LEU A 781 -7.73 -11.88 29.98
C LEU A 781 -7.72 -10.53 30.73
N MET A 782 -8.90 -10.02 31.09
CA MET A 782 -9.06 -8.71 31.73
C MET A 782 -8.79 -8.73 33.25
N PHE A 783 -8.75 -9.92 33.88
CA PHE A 783 -8.73 -10.07 35.34
C PHE A 783 -7.68 -9.20 36.05
N ASN A 784 -6.44 -9.22 35.56
CA ASN A 784 -5.37 -8.42 36.18
C ASN A 784 -5.65 -6.91 36.08
N SER A 785 -6.25 -6.45 34.98
CA SER A 785 -6.63 -5.04 34.81
C SER A 785 -7.73 -4.63 35.80
N ILE A 786 -8.70 -5.51 36.06
CA ILE A 786 -9.74 -5.29 37.07
C ILE A 786 -9.11 -5.17 38.46
N VAL A 787 -8.20 -6.08 38.79
CA VAL A 787 -7.53 -6.09 40.10
C VAL A 787 -6.71 -4.82 40.30
N ILE A 788 -5.92 -4.40 39.30
CA ILE A 788 -5.13 -3.16 39.40
C ILE A 788 -6.02 -1.94 39.67
N LYS A 789 -7.18 -1.86 39.00
CA LYS A 789 -8.13 -0.76 39.21
C LYS A 789 -8.93 -0.85 40.52
N ALA A 790 -9.10 -2.05 41.06
CA ALA A 790 -9.72 -2.25 42.37
C ALA A 790 -8.76 -1.92 43.52
N ASP A 791 -7.46 -2.00 43.26
CA ASP A 791 -6.40 -1.76 44.23
C ASP A 791 -6.18 -0.25 44.49
N GLU A 792 -5.59 0.06 45.64
CA GLU A 792 -5.08 1.39 45.97
C GLU A 792 -3.63 1.58 45.53
N LEU A 793 -2.84 0.51 45.56
CA LEU A 793 -1.48 0.50 45.04
C LEU A 793 -1.51 0.21 43.54
N ASP A 794 -0.77 0.97 42.74
CA ASP A 794 -0.55 0.63 41.35
C ASP A 794 0.25 -0.67 41.20
N GLY A 795 0.30 -1.23 39.99
CA GLY A 795 0.90 -2.55 39.76
C GLY A 795 2.36 -2.69 40.21
N ILE A 796 3.18 -1.65 40.03
CA ILE A 796 4.62 -1.70 40.36
C ILE A 796 4.81 -1.50 41.86
N LEU A 797 4.11 -0.53 42.45
CA LEU A 797 4.17 -0.27 43.88
C LEU A 797 3.64 -1.48 44.67
N ARG A 798 2.57 -2.11 44.17
CA ARG A 798 2.03 -3.38 44.69
C ARG A 798 3.09 -4.48 44.69
N GLN A 799 3.76 -4.70 43.55
CA GLN A 799 4.79 -5.75 43.46
C GLN A 799 5.96 -5.48 44.43
N PHE A 800 6.42 -4.23 44.53
CA PHE A 800 7.42 -3.83 45.51
C PHE A 800 6.94 -4.10 46.95
N TYR A 801 5.70 -3.75 47.26
CA TYR A 801 5.13 -3.92 48.59
C TYR A 801 4.98 -5.39 49.00
N GLU A 802 4.56 -6.28 48.09
CA GLU A 802 4.52 -7.72 48.36
C GLU A 802 5.92 -8.31 48.60
N ASN A 803 6.92 -7.88 47.83
CA ASN A 803 8.31 -8.27 48.04
C ASN A 803 8.84 -7.76 49.39
N LEU A 804 8.50 -6.53 49.76
CA LEU A 804 8.84 -5.94 51.05
C LEU A 804 8.20 -6.74 52.20
N LYS A 805 6.90 -7.07 52.12
CA LYS A 805 6.22 -7.93 53.11
C LYS A 805 6.96 -9.26 53.28
N LYS A 806 7.28 -9.95 52.18
CA LYS A 806 8.01 -11.22 52.22
C LYS A 806 9.39 -11.09 52.86
N TYR A 807 10.14 -10.03 52.51
CA TYR A 807 11.45 -9.75 53.12
C TYR A 807 11.34 -9.54 54.63
N ILE A 808 10.34 -8.76 55.06
CA ILE A 808 10.11 -8.47 56.47
C ILE A 808 9.68 -9.73 57.23
N GLU A 809 8.82 -10.58 56.66
CA GLU A 809 8.45 -11.87 57.24
C GLU A 809 9.67 -12.78 57.42
N ASP A 810 10.53 -12.89 56.42
CA ASP A 810 11.74 -13.71 56.49
C ASP A 810 12.76 -13.15 57.49
N LYS A 811 12.89 -11.82 57.58
CA LYS A 811 13.72 -11.15 58.59
C LYS A 811 13.15 -11.36 59.99
N ALA A 812 11.83 -11.25 60.16
CA ALA A 812 11.11 -11.48 61.41
C ALA A 812 11.34 -12.89 61.96
N LYS A 813 11.24 -13.90 61.09
CA LYS A 813 11.55 -15.31 61.43
C LYS A 813 12.98 -15.48 61.91
N LYS A 814 13.96 -14.85 61.26
CA LYS A 814 15.38 -14.94 61.63
C LYS A 814 15.70 -14.31 62.99
N ILE A 815 15.01 -13.23 63.35
CA ILE A 815 15.26 -12.49 64.61
C ILE A 815 14.27 -12.83 65.72
N GLY A 816 13.33 -13.76 65.49
CA GLY A 816 12.34 -14.17 66.49
C GLY A 816 11.34 -13.09 66.88
N LYS A 817 11.03 -12.15 65.97
CA LYS A 817 10.05 -11.07 66.20
C LYS A 817 8.80 -11.26 65.34
N LYS A 818 7.71 -10.56 65.68
CA LYS A 818 6.56 -10.43 64.77
C LYS A 818 6.92 -9.51 63.60
N PRO A 819 6.41 -9.76 62.37
CA PRO A 819 6.67 -8.91 61.21
C PRO A 819 6.35 -7.42 61.43
N SER A 820 5.31 -7.11 62.21
CA SER A 820 4.93 -5.73 62.60
C SER A 820 6.02 -4.98 63.37
N ASP A 821 6.89 -5.71 64.08
CA ASP A 821 7.86 -5.13 65.03
C ASP A 821 9.28 -5.06 64.42
N VAL A 822 9.39 -5.26 63.11
CA VAL A 822 10.66 -5.31 62.38
C VAL A 822 10.90 -4.02 61.62
N ASP A 823 11.88 -3.25 62.09
CA ASP A 823 12.35 -2.09 61.35
C ASP A 823 13.19 -2.48 60.13
N PHE A 824 13.11 -1.65 59.09
CA PHE A 824 14.03 -1.67 57.95
C PHE A 824 14.51 -0.26 57.60
N THR A 825 15.61 -0.19 56.86
CA THR A 825 16.11 1.09 56.31
C THR A 825 16.03 1.08 54.78
N GLN A 826 15.91 2.25 54.17
CA GLN A 826 15.96 2.35 52.70
C GLN A 826 17.25 1.75 52.12
N ARG A 827 18.40 1.87 52.82
CA ARG A 827 19.68 1.32 52.36
C ARG A 827 19.66 -0.21 52.31
N GLU A 828 19.11 -0.84 53.34
CA GLU A 828 18.97 -2.29 53.45
C GLU A 828 18.11 -2.84 52.31
N ILE A 829 16.91 -2.29 52.14
CA ILE A 829 15.98 -2.70 51.08
C ILE A 829 16.57 -2.45 49.69
N ARG A 830 17.23 -1.30 49.50
CA ARG A 830 17.89 -0.98 48.23
C ARG A 830 18.97 -1.97 47.84
N GLN A 831 19.76 -2.43 48.80
CA GLN A 831 20.80 -3.43 48.55
C GLN A 831 20.22 -4.82 48.29
N HIS A 832 19.11 -5.16 48.96
CA HIS A 832 18.47 -6.46 48.79
C HIS A 832 17.74 -6.58 47.46
N PHE A 833 16.96 -5.56 47.06
CA PHE A 833 16.20 -5.55 45.81
C PHE A 833 16.94 -4.93 44.62
N ASN A 834 18.20 -4.49 44.81
CA ASN A 834 19.02 -3.86 43.77
C ASN A 834 18.34 -2.68 43.05
N VAL A 835 17.56 -1.87 43.78
CA VAL A 835 16.84 -0.72 43.22
C VAL A 835 17.68 0.56 43.27
N SER A 836 17.39 1.55 42.41
CA SER A 836 18.12 2.82 42.45
C SER A 836 17.75 3.67 43.68
N LYS A 837 18.58 4.66 44.05
CA LYS A 837 18.25 5.59 45.14
C LYS A 837 16.93 6.33 44.87
N THR A 838 16.77 6.84 43.65
CA THR A 838 15.61 7.63 43.25
C THR A 838 14.32 6.81 43.27
N GLN A 839 14.38 5.57 42.78
CA GLN A 839 13.23 4.67 42.78
C GLN A 839 12.84 4.22 44.19
N MET A 840 13.82 3.88 45.03
CA MET A 840 13.57 3.56 46.44
C MET A 840 12.90 4.70 47.19
N GLN A 841 13.37 5.94 46.97
CA GLN A 841 12.77 7.12 47.58
C GLN A 841 11.31 7.28 47.16
N ARG A 842 11.00 7.13 45.86
CA ARG A 842 9.62 7.18 45.36
C ARG A 842 8.72 6.13 46.00
N TYR A 843 9.17 4.88 46.10
CA TYR A 843 8.37 3.82 46.73
C TYR A 843 8.08 4.11 48.20
N VAL A 844 9.08 4.59 48.95
CA VAL A 844 8.89 4.96 50.35
C VAL A 844 7.94 6.15 50.47
N ASP A 845 8.12 7.19 49.67
CA ASP A 845 7.29 8.39 49.74
C ASP A 845 5.81 8.07 49.46
N GLU A 846 5.53 7.24 48.45
CA GLU A 846 4.15 6.83 48.11
C GLU A 846 3.54 5.92 49.20
N LEU A 847 4.28 4.91 49.68
CA LEU A 847 3.76 4.04 50.75
C LEU A 847 3.57 4.78 52.07
N GLU A 848 4.43 5.76 52.39
CA GLU A 848 4.29 6.60 53.58
C GLU A 848 3.08 7.54 53.46
N GLN A 849 2.86 8.14 52.28
CA GLN A 849 1.68 8.98 52.02
C GLN A 849 0.36 8.21 52.06
N LEU A 850 0.38 6.92 51.70
CA LEU A 850 -0.77 6.02 51.77
C LEU A 850 -0.88 5.29 53.11
N GLU A 851 -0.05 5.64 54.10
CA GLU A 851 -0.07 5.06 55.45
C GLU A 851 0.19 3.54 55.48
N TYR A 852 0.84 3.01 54.44
CA TYR A 852 1.27 1.60 54.37
C TYR A 852 2.52 1.35 55.21
N ILE A 853 3.40 2.34 55.30
CA ILE A 853 4.61 2.31 56.12
C ILE A 853 4.72 3.59 56.94
N THR A 854 5.35 3.48 58.10
CA THR A 854 5.54 4.61 59.01
C THR A 854 7.01 4.72 59.40
N LYS A 855 7.50 5.96 59.44
CA LYS A 855 8.85 6.28 59.91
C LYS A 855 8.91 6.21 61.43
N THR A 856 9.72 5.31 61.98
CA THR A 856 9.74 5.03 63.43
C THR A 856 10.75 5.88 64.19
N HIS A 857 12.03 5.85 63.79
CA HIS A 857 13.08 6.60 64.48
C HIS A 857 14.26 6.95 63.55
N VAL A 858 15.10 7.88 64.02
CA VAL A 858 16.33 8.30 63.33
C VAL A 858 17.52 7.65 64.02
N GLY A 859 18.26 6.79 63.32
CA GLY A 859 19.47 6.18 63.82
C GLY A 859 20.74 6.99 63.50
N LYS A 860 21.90 6.36 63.74
CA LYS A 860 23.22 6.99 63.52
C LYS A 860 23.36 7.49 62.07
N ARG A 861 24.04 8.63 61.90
CA ARG A 861 24.28 9.29 60.60
C ARG A 861 23.00 9.70 59.85
N ASN A 862 21.95 10.12 60.57
CA ASN A 862 20.64 10.52 60.01
C ASN A 862 19.98 9.44 59.14
N SER A 863 20.12 8.17 59.53
CA SER A 863 19.48 7.05 58.84
C SER A 863 18.05 6.87 59.36
N TYR A 864 17.06 6.92 58.48
CA TYR A 864 15.66 6.70 58.85
C TYR A 864 15.29 5.22 58.85
N TYR A 865 14.56 4.81 59.89
CA TYR A 865 13.98 3.47 60.04
C TYR A 865 12.48 3.53 59.79
N TYR A 866 11.96 2.48 59.16
CA TYR A 866 10.57 2.35 58.75
C TYR A 866 10.02 0.99 59.21
N GLN A 867 8.71 0.92 59.45
CA GLN A 867 7.96 -0.30 59.69
C GLN A 867 6.75 -0.38 58.76
N ILE A 868 6.28 -1.60 58.48
CA ILE A 868 5.01 -1.81 57.78
C ILE A 868 3.89 -1.69 58.80
N ASP A 869 3.03 -0.68 58.61
CA ASP A 869 1.91 -0.38 59.51
C ASP A 869 0.63 -1.09 59.05
N PHE A 870 0.33 -1.05 57.75
CA PHE A 870 -0.90 -1.63 57.18
C PHE A 870 -0.65 -2.90 56.35
N TRP A 871 -0.89 -4.07 56.95
CA TRP A 871 -0.73 -5.38 56.30
C TRP A 871 -1.98 -5.82 55.52
N ASP A 872 -2.07 -5.39 54.26
CA ASP A 872 -3.18 -5.78 53.39
C ASP A 872 -3.07 -7.20 52.82
N ASN A 873 -4.17 -7.67 52.22
CA ASN A 873 -4.27 -8.99 51.60
C ASN A 873 -4.85 -8.89 50.18
N ILE A 874 -3.97 -8.64 49.22
CA ILE A 874 -4.34 -8.59 47.80
C ILE A 874 -4.88 -9.92 47.28
N GLN A 875 -4.45 -11.06 47.84
CA GLN A 875 -4.95 -12.38 47.41
C GLN A 875 -6.43 -12.55 47.77
N LYS A 876 -6.85 -12.05 48.93
CA LYS A 876 -8.27 -12.03 49.32
C LYS A 876 -9.10 -11.21 48.34
N ILE A 877 -8.67 -9.99 48.00
CA ILE A 877 -9.36 -9.12 47.03
C ILE A 877 -9.46 -9.81 45.66
N ARG A 878 -8.37 -10.44 45.19
CA ARG A 878 -8.35 -11.21 43.94
C ARG A 878 -9.37 -12.35 43.99
N SER A 879 -9.38 -13.15 45.05
CA SER A 879 -10.32 -14.27 45.20
C SER A 879 -11.78 -13.79 45.22
N GLU A 880 -12.09 -12.74 45.98
CA GLU A 880 -13.45 -12.18 46.07
C GLU A 880 -13.98 -11.69 44.71
N ILE A 881 -13.16 -10.94 43.96
CA ILE A 881 -13.53 -10.48 42.61
C ILE A 881 -13.73 -11.67 41.67
N ARG A 882 -12.83 -12.66 41.74
CA ARG A 882 -12.89 -13.85 40.89
C ARG A 882 -14.15 -14.67 41.18
N GLU A 883 -14.37 -15.01 42.44
CA GLU A 883 -15.54 -15.78 42.87
C GLU A 883 -16.83 -15.08 42.47
N ASN A 884 -16.94 -13.77 42.65
CA ASN A 884 -18.12 -13.01 42.26
C ASN A 884 -18.43 -13.10 40.76
N LEU A 885 -17.42 -12.96 39.89
CA LEU A 885 -17.62 -13.05 38.44
C LEU A 885 -17.91 -14.49 37.98
N PHE A 886 -17.18 -15.48 38.50
CA PHE A 886 -17.37 -16.87 38.11
C PHE A 886 -18.67 -17.47 38.67
N GLN A 887 -19.17 -17.02 39.82
CA GLN A 887 -20.50 -17.38 40.30
C GLN A 887 -21.60 -16.88 39.35
N GLN A 888 -21.50 -15.64 38.85
CA GLN A 888 -22.44 -15.11 37.86
C GLN A 888 -22.41 -15.93 36.55
N ILE A 889 -21.21 -16.27 36.07
CA ILE A 889 -21.04 -17.13 34.88
C ILE A 889 -21.65 -18.52 35.12
N ALA A 890 -21.43 -19.12 36.29
CA ALA A 890 -21.98 -20.42 36.64
C ALA A 890 -23.53 -20.41 36.69
N LEU A 891 -24.14 -19.31 37.15
CA LEU A 891 -25.59 -19.15 37.11
C LEU A 891 -26.13 -19.20 35.68
N TYR A 892 -25.45 -18.55 34.73
CA TYR A 892 -25.85 -18.61 33.31
C TYR A 892 -25.67 -20.00 32.70
N LYS A 893 -24.62 -20.75 33.08
CA LYS A 893 -24.45 -22.16 32.65
C LYS A 893 -25.62 -23.04 33.09
N ASN A 894 -26.10 -22.83 34.31
CA ASN A 894 -27.22 -23.59 34.88
C ASN A 894 -28.59 -23.17 34.34
N GLN A 895 -28.71 -21.99 33.73
CA GLN A 895 -29.97 -21.51 33.12
C GLN A 895 -30.08 -21.88 31.64
N GLY A 896 -28.96 -22.20 30.98
CA GLY A 896 -28.90 -22.65 29.58
C GLY A 896 -28.85 -24.17 29.40
N SER A 897 -28.89 -24.94 30.50
CA SER A 897 -29.11 -26.40 30.54
C SER A 897 -30.54 -26.71 30.95
#